data_AF-A0A8H6M2E0-F1
#
_entry.id   AF-A0A8H6M2E0-F1
#
_cell.length_a   1.000
_cell.length_b   1.000
_cell.length_c   1.000
_cell.angle_alpha   90.00
_cell.angle_beta   90.00
_cell.angle_gamma   90.00
#
_symmetry.space_group_name_H-M   'P 1'
#
loop_
_entity.id
_entity.type
_entity.pdbx_description
1 polymer ?
#
loop_
_entity_poly.entity_id
_entity_poly.type
_entity_poly.pdbx_seq_one_letter_code
_entity_poly.pdbx_strand_id
1 'polypeptide(L)'
;MGSKRTRDIQNLLANVRLGSEEHVSQLCKDWPVKHTIQAAAALNSLLSVDKLPKLGELDLEKWRLAQSCFLAFATALEVPPAHYQDSGTPLWTIFRDNVEGITSWMSLCVQQVNESATMHEIVQGAVFLTVDTFSRLLRVPQLQEPLQASMSAAAFVALIWRYISPQSGKPFYVVEQAEQPYKPGPDGKPLEIFTVDGIHNLVRYYTNDSKTAKEAFILHLSQDGSPESGADQFVQIAVARAQRMAEFCKMPTRWESEALAKDLKQFSSTIGGILTLGNPVYIAPFRRHKILYEFMSTSCSYVRHMKRHSDSERCLMYSSMVVLDMQQWTDVPGLATTTIAAVCQLVKGGLLSVYLNFLIHESWVQERRFKEACRQLGKWIANYSFYPSVHAAIMDALGRVDQNSLRELLNRREDHWTRLQWAALSYPIYNLGRPAMRFVESNKANICNNPSHDSTNGILSNTSDPCITLQACSGCHLAVYCSIQCQKQDWSQSGHREDCPQLTKVYSERVQAASWLHTSTRIFHLAILQETYRRSAKAGSLEAVRRATNPATPLSLLVICFDFVDSPATPEDTPKLKRIFDLLEEFKATDGRGRLVAHSLGVRRVESIVSGTQEPAETLLVEGKFKALRQFLIKRKRRTSREVEVEKGTIAADAVERDAA
;
A
#
# COMPACT_ATOMS: atom_id res chain seq x y z
N MET A 1 -11.35 -49.56 39.06
CA MET A 1 -10.77 -48.20 39.15
C MET A 1 -11.59 -47.12 38.40
N GLY A 2 -12.23 -47.42 37.26
CA GLY A 2 -12.99 -46.42 36.49
C GLY A 2 -14.12 -45.69 37.24
N SER A 3 -14.95 -46.41 38.00
CA SER A 3 -16.11 -45.81 38.71
C SER A 3 -15.73 -44.77 39.77
N LYS A 4 -14.61 -44.97 40.49
CA LYS A 4 -14.12 -44.00 41.49
C LYS A 4 -13.69 -42.69 40.81
N ARG A 5 -12.90 -42.80 39.73
CA ARG A 5 -12.42 -41.64 38.95
C ARG A 5 -13.57 -40.84 38.34
N THR A 6 -14.61 -41.50 37.83
CA THR A 6 -15.80 -40.80 37.29
C THR A 6 -16.55 -40.05 38.39
N ARG A 7 -16.70 -40.64 39.59
CA ARG A 7 -17.34 -39.97 40.73
C ARG A 7 -16.54 -38.74 41.19
N ASP A 8 -15.22 -38.87 41.23
CA ASP A 8 -14.32 -37.78 41.60
C ASP A 8 -14.43 -36.60 40.60
N ILE A 9 -14.54 -36.90 39.30
CA ILE A 9 -14.76 -35.89 38.25
C ILE A 9 -16.13 -35.20 38.41
N GLN A 10 -17.21 -35.95 38.65
CA GLN A 10 -18.54 -35.34 38.84
C GLN A 10 -18.59 -34.43 40.07
N ASN A 11 -17.94 -34.83 41.18
CA ASN A 11 -17.80 -33.98 42.37
C ASN A 11 -17.01 -32.70 42.06
N LEU A 12 -15.90 -32.82 41.32
CA LEU A 12 -15.12 -31.67 40.89
C LEU A 12 -15.95 -30.71 40.02
N LEU A 13 -16.69 -31.24 39.03
CA LEU A 13 -17.55 -30.43 38.16
C LEU A 13 -18.71 -29.76 38.91
N ALA A 14 -19.27 -30.42 39.93
CA ALA A 14 -20.28 -29.81 40.79
C ALA A 14 -19.69 -28.61 41.56
N ASN A 15 -18.48 -28.75 42.12
CA ASN A 15 -17.81 -27.66 42.83
C ASN A 15 -17.36 -26.53 41.89
N VAL A 16 -16.97 -26.85 40.65
CA VAL A 16 -16.71 -25.82 39.62
C VAL A 16 -17.96 -24.98 39.39
N ARG A 17 -19.15 -25.57 39.26
CA ARG A 17 -20.41 -24.82 39.08
C ARG A 17 -20.75 -23.90 40.26
N LEU A 18 -20.21 -24.16 41.45
CA LEU A 18 -20.34 -23.29 42.61
C LEU A 18 -19.42 -22.05 42.56
N GLY A 19 -18.51 -21.96 41.58
CA GLY A 19 -17.70 -20.76 41.32
C GLY A 19 -16.43 -20.65 42.15
N SER A 20 -15.82 -21.76 42.55
CA SER A 20 -14.56 -21.74 43.32
C SER A 20 -13.32 -21.71 42.40
N GLU A 21 -12.47 -20.69 42.54
CA GLU A 21 -11.20 -20.54 41.79
C GLU A 21 -10.30 -21.78 41.96
N GLU A 22 -10.19 -22.27 43.19
CA GLU A 22 -9.37 -23.45 43.53
C GLU A 22 -9.82 -24.69 42.75
N HIS A 23 -11.13 -24.92 42.66
CA HIS A 23 -11.68 -26.06 41.93
C HIS A 23 -11.51 -25.92 40.41
N VAL A 24 -11.64 -24.71 39.85
CA VAL A 24 -11.33 -24.47 38.43
C VAL A 24 -9.84 -24.69 38.17
N SER A 25 -8.97 -24.20 39.05
CA SER A 25 -7.52 -24.42 38.95
C SER A 25 -7.17 -25.91 39.04
N GLN A 26 -7.82 -26.66 39.92
CA GLN A 26 -7.64 -28.11 40.01
C GLN A 26 -8.14 -28.81 38.74
N LEU A 27 -9.27 -28.36 38.16
CA LEU A 27 -9.76 -28.87 36.88
C LEU A 27 -8.76 -28.64 35.75
N CYS A 28 -8.09 -27.48 35.69
CA CYS A 28 -7.02 -27.21 34.72
C CYS A 28 -5.83 -28.15 34.88
N LYS A 29 -5.40 -28.42 36.13
CA LYS A 29 -4.28 -29.32 36.42
C LYS A 29 -4.59 -30.77 36.05
N ASP A 30 -5.81 -31.22 36.38
CA ASP A 30 -6.26 -32.59 36.19
C ASP A 30 -7.30 -32.71 35.06
N TRP A 31 -7.01 -32.10 33.90
CA TRP A 31 -7.99 -31.97 32.82
C TRP A 31 -8.61 -33.32 32.41
N PRO A 32 -9.94 -33.51 32.57
CA PRO A 32 -10.57 -34.79 32.31
C PRO A 32 -10.87 -34.94 30.81
N VAL A 33 -9.86 -35.28 30.01
CA VAL A 33 -9.91 -35.39 28.53
C VAL A 33 -11.20 -36.03 28.00
N LYS A 34 -11.63 -37.15 28.62
CA LYS A 34 -12.85 -37.90 28.23
C LYS A 34 -14.16 -37.17 28.51
N HIS A 35 -14.15 -36.27 29.51
CA HIS A 35 -15.28 -35.47 30.00
C HIS A 35 -15.14 -33.98 29.62
N THR A 36 -14.31 -33.63 28.62
CA THR A 36 -14.05 -32.25 28.20
C THR A 36 -15.32 -31.44 27.96
N ILE A 37 -16.36 -32.05 27.38
CA ILE A 37 -17.64 -31.40 27.09
C ILE A 37 -18.38 -31.04 28.38
N GLN A 38 -18.43 -31.94 29.36
CA GLN A 38 -19.08 -31.69 30.65
C GLN A 38 -18.31 -30.63 31.47
N ALA A 39 -16.98 -30.67 31.39
CA ALA A 39 -16.10 -29.66 31.99
C ALA A 39 -16.34 -28.27 31.38
N ALA A 40 -16.34 -28.17 30.04
CA ALA A 40 -16.64 -26.93 29.34
C ALA A 40 -18.04 -26.40 29.69
N ALA A 41 -19.07 -27.27 29.77
CA ALA A 41 -20.42 -26.86 30.15
C ALA A 41 -20.50 -26.34 31.60
N ALA A 42 -19.78 -26.95 32.54
CA ALA A 42 -19.69 -26.48 33.92
C ALA A 42 -19.05 -25.08 33.99
N LEU A 43 -17.94 -24.88 33.28
CA LEU A 43 -17.25 -23.57 33.19
C LEU A 43 -18.12 -22.51 32.51
N ASN A 44 -18.83 -22.87 31.43
CA ASN A 44 -19.72 -21.97 30.70
C ASN A 44 -20.84 -21.42 31.58
N SER A 45 -21.33 -22.21 32.53
CA SER A 45 -22.35 -21.77 33.50
C SER A 45 -21.86 -20.70 34.48
N LEU A 46 -20.54 -20.49 34.60
CA LEU A 46 -19.96 -19.44 35.45
C LEU A 46 -19.82 -18.12 34.69
N LEU A 47 -19.64 -18.17 33.37
CA LEU A 47 -19.40 -17.02 32.51
C LEU A 47 -20.64 -16.63 31.71
N SER A 48 -21.82 -16.70 32.32
CA SER A 48 -23.07 -16.23 31.72
C SER A 48 -23.27 -14.73 31.91
N VAL A 49 -24.08 -14.13 31.05
CA VAL A 49 -24.47 -12.71 31.14
C VAL A 49 -25.14 -12.41 32.50
N ASP A 50 -25.99 -13.30 33.01
CA ASP A 50 -26.68 -13.12 34.29
C ASP A 50 -25.76 -13.09 35.50
N LYS A 51 -24.56 -13.66 35.37
CA LYS A 51 -23.53 -13.68 36.42
C LYS A 51 -22.51 -12.56 36.27
N LEU A 52 -22.56 -11.78 35.19
CA LEU A 52 -21.61 -10.72 34.91
C LEU A 52 -21.72 -9.62 35.98
N PRO A 53 -20.65 -9.33 36.74
CA PRO A 53 -20.63 -8.22 37.69
C PRO A 53 -20.78 -6.88 36.97
N LYS A 54 -21.29 -5.86 37.67
CA LYS A 54 -21.23 -4.49 37.13
C LYS A 54 -19.78 -4.00 37.10
N LEU A 55 -19.49 -3.05 36.22
CA LEU A 55 -18.19 -2.37 36.20
C LEU A 55 -17.91 -1.75 37.59
N GLY A 56 -16.72 -2.02 38.13
CA GLY A 56 -16.33 -1.64 39.50
C GLY A 56 -16.71 -2.65 40.59
N GLU A 57 -17.56 -3.63 40.32
CA GLU A 57 -17.91 -4.73 41.25
C GLU A 57 -17.10 -6.01 41.02
N LEU A 58 -16.18 -6.00 40.04
CA LEU A 58 -15.27 -7.11 39.77
C LEU A 58 -14.09 -7.07 40.74
N ASP A 59 -14.26 -7.73 41.88
CA ASP A 59 -13.18 -7.95 42.85
C ASP A 59 -12.10 -8.92 42.33
N LEU A 60 -10.98 -9.00 43.06
CA LEU A 60 -9.85 -9.84 42.70
C LEU A 60 -10.20 -11.33 42.63
N GLU A 61 -11.13 -11.81 43.46
CA GLU A 61 -11.52 -13.23 43.53
C GLU A 61 -12.30 -13.62 42.27
N LYS A 62 -13.33 -12.84 41.91
CA LYS A 62 -14.11 -13.04 40.68
C LYS A 62 -13.25 -12.88 39.43
N TRP A 63 -12.32 -11.93 39.46
CA TRP A 63 -11.37 -11.75 38.36
C TRP A 63 -10.47 -12.99 38.18
N ARG A 64 -9.91 -13.54 39.27
CA ARG A 64 -9.10 -14.77 39.23
C ARG A 64 -9.90 -15.99 38.81
N LEU A 65 -11.15 -16.09 39.27
CA LEU A 65 -12.08 -17.12 38.82
C LEU A 65 -12.28 -17.05 37.31
N ALA A 66 -12.56 -15.87 36.76
CA ALA A 66 -12.74 -15.68 35.32
C ALA A 66 -11.47 -16.04 34.53
N GLN A 67 -10.29 -15.63 35.00
CA GLN A 67 -9.01 -16.01 34.38
C GLN A 67 -8.80 -17.53 34.38
N SER A 68 -9.06 -18.18 35.52
CA SER A 68 -9.00 -19.64 35.62
C SER A 68 -9.98 -20.32 34.65
N CYS A 69 -11.18 -19.76 34.46
CA CYS A 69 -12.13 -20.24 33.46
C CYS A 69 -11.64 -20.07 32.02
N PHE A 70 -11.00 -18.94 31.68
CA PHE A 70 -10.44 -18.74 30.35
C PHE A 70 -9.29 -19.71 30.06
N LEU A 71 -8.41 -19.95 31.03
CA LEU A 71 -7.36 -20.98 30.91
C LEU A 71 -7.97 -22.36 30.69
N ALA A 72 -9.00 -22.71 31.45
CA ALA A 72 -9.72 -23.97 31.31
C ALA A 72 -10.37 -24.11 29.92
N PHE A 73 -10.93 -23.03 29.37
CA PHE A 73 -11.45 -23.02 28.01
C PHE A 73 -10.36 -23.19 26.94
N ALA A 74 -9.22 -22.51 27.09
CA ALA A 74 -8.10 -22.69 26.19
C ALA A 74 -7.64 -24.15 26.16
N THR A 75 -7.53 -24.80 27.33
CA THR A 75 -7.23 -26.23 27.46
C THR A 75 -8.30 -27.10 26.79
N ALA A 76 -9.59 -26.79 27.00
CA ALA A 76 -10.70 -27.53 26.38
C ALA A 76 -10.60 -27.54 24.84
N LEU A 77 -10.24 -26.40 24.25
CA LEU A 77 -10.12 -26.22 22.80
C LEU A 77 -8.89 -26.93 22.20
N GLU A 78 -7.91 -27.33 23.01
CA GLU A 78 -6.74 -28.12 22.56
C GLU A 78 -7.03 -29.61 22.47
N VAL A 79 -8.07 -30.11 23.16
CA VAL A 79 -8.38 -31.53 23.16
C VAL A 79 -8.94 -31.95 21.80
N PRO A 80 -8.31 -32.91 21.08
CA PRO A 80 -8.83 -33.34 19.79
C PRO A 80 -10.20 -34.01 19.92
N PRO A 81 -11.13 -33.80 18.97
CA PRO A 81 -12.49 -34.34 19.08
C PRO A 81 -12.59 -35.87 19.22
N ALA A 82 -11.60 -36.61 18.72
CA ALA A 82 -11.54 -38.07 18.83
C ALA A 82 -11.43 -38.59 20.27
N HIS A 83 -11.13 -37.73 21.25
CA HIS A 83 -10.96 -38.11 22.64
C HIS A 83 -12.19 -37.90 23.53
N TYR A 84 -13.28 -37.34 22.98
CA TYR A 84 -14.52 -37.14 23.72
C TYR A 84 -15.27 -38.47 23.86
N GLN A 85 -15.61 -38.88 25.09
CA GLN A 85 -16.42 -40.11 25.31
C GLN A 85 -17.91 -39.82 25.53
N ASP A 86 -18.24 -38.58 25.92
CA ASP A 86 -19.38 -38.38 26.81
C ASP A 86 -20.61 -37.69 26.22
N SER A 87 -20.62 -37.29 24.95
CA SER A 87 -21.89 -36.82 24.35
C SER A 87 -21.82 -36.76 22.83
N GLY A 88 -22.96 -36.99 22.17
CA GLY A 88 -23.16 -36.66 20.76
C GLY A 88 -23.18 -35.14 20.48
N THR A 89 -22.88 -34.29 21.48
CA THR A 89 -22.91 -32.84 21.39
C THR A 89 -21.48 -32.31 21.14
N PRO A 90 -21.20 -31.64 20.02
CA PRO A 90 -19.87 -31.09 19.76
C PRO A 90 -19.50 -29.99 20.76
N LEU A 91 -18.24 -29.94 21.22
CA LEU A 91 -17.73 -28.93 22.16
C LEU A 91 -18.10 -27.48 21.78
N TRP A 92 -18.04 -27.15 20.48
CA TRP A 92 -18.35 -25.79 20.00
C TRP A 92 -19.79 -25.34 20.26
N THR A 93 -20.75 -26.26 20.43
CA THR A 93 -22.15 -25.87 20.74
C THR A 93 -22.27 -25.19 22.10
N ILE A 94 -21.46 -25.63 23.08
CA ILE A 94 -21.42 -25.05 24.43
C ILE A 94 -20.99 -23.58 24.36
N PHE A 95 -19.96 -23.30 23.57
CA PHE A 95 -19.44 -21.94 23.41
C PHE A 95 -20.37 -21.06 22.59
N ARG A 96 -20.95 -21.60 21.50
CA ARG A 96 -21.86 -20.87 20.61
C ARG A 96 -23.04 -20.27 21.38
N ASP A 97 -23.65 -21.06 22.26
CA ASP A 97 -24.87 -20.67 22.95
C ASP A 97 -24.63 -19.66 24.09
N ASN A 98 -23.36 -19.35 24.41
CA ASN A 98 -22.97 -18.37 25.43
C ASN A 98 -21.85 -17.42 24.94
N VAL A 99 -21.78 -17.14 23.63
CA VAL A 99 -20.79 -16.21 23.09
C VAL A 99 -20.84 -14.87 23.84
N GLU A 100 -22.03 -14.28 23.96
CA GLU A 100 -22.23 -12.98 24.60
C GLU A 100 -21.76 -12.93 26.07
N GLY A 101 -22.00 -14.00 26.83
CA GLY A 101 -21.54 -14.08 28.22
C GLY A 101 -20.02 -14.10 28.29
N ILE A 102 -19.39 -14.99 27.53
CA ILE A 102 -17.93 -15.15 27.50
C ILE A 102 -17.25 -13.84 27.13
N THR A 103 -17.66 -13.20 26.02
CA THR A 103 -17.04 -11.97 25.51
C THR A 103 -17.29 -10.75 26.39
N SER A 104 -18.44 -10.70 27.07
CA SER A 104 -18.70 -9.65 28.07
C SER A 104 -17.81 -9.79 29.30
N TRP A 105 -17.61 -11.03 29.79
CA TRP A 105 -16.65 -11.31 30.86
C TRP A 105 -15.21 -10.96 30.46
N MET A 106 -14.81 -11.30 29.23
CA MET A 106 -13.51 -10.93 28.68
C MET A 106 -13.33 -9.41 28.64
N SER A 107 -14.35 -8.67 28.17
CA SER A 107 -14.33 -7.20 28.14
C SER A 107 -14.21 -6.60 29.53
N LEU A 108 -15.01 -7.07 30.50
CA LEU A 108 -15.00 -6.59 31.88
C LEU A 108 -13.63 -6.81 32.53
N CYS A 109 -13.03 -8.00 32.34
CA CYS A 109 -11.70 -8.30 32.86
C CYS A 109 -10.63 -7.32 32.34
N VAL A 110 -10.68 -6.97 31.06
CA VAL A 110 -9.73 -6.03 30.44
C VAL A 110 -10.02 -4.58 30.86
N GLN A 111 -11.29 -4.19 31.05
CA GLN A 111 -11.65 -2.86 31.54
C GLN A 111 -11.19 -2.63 32.98
N GLN A 112 -11.46 -3.57 33.88
CA GLN A 112 -11.06 -3.49 35.29
C GLN A 112 -9.54 -3.36 35.44
N VAL A 113 -8.82 -4.05 34.56
CA VAL A 113 -7.36 -3.99 34.43
C VAL A 113 -6.86 -2.59 34.06
N ASN A 114 -7.57 -1.87 33.18
CA ASN A 114 -7.20 -0.50 32.82
C ASN A 114 -7.41 0.52 33.95
N GLU A 115 -8.37 0.25 34.85
CA GLU A 115 -8.72 1.16 35.94
C GLU A 115 -7.89 0.93 37.21
N SER A 116 -7.30 -0.25 37.39
CA SER A 116 -6.61 -0.65 38.62
C SER A 116 -5.09 -0.58 38.53
N ALA A 117 -4.48 0.42 39.19
CA ALA A 117 -3.04 0.54 39.31
C ALA A 117 -2.38 -0.64 40.05
N THR A 118 -3.09 -1.29 40.98
CA THR A 118 -2.56 -2.39 41.80
C THR A 118 -2.50 -3.72 41.07
N MET A 119 -3.24 -3.89 39.97
CA MET A 119 -3.23 -5.13 39.19
C MET A 119 -2.13 -5.17 38.12
N HIS A 120 -1.36 -4.10 37.94
CA HIS A 120 -0.57 -3.86 36.73
C HIS A 120 0.46 -4.94 36.32
N GLU A 121 1.05 -5.68 37.27
CA GLU A 121 1.94 -6.81 36.94
C GLU A 121 1.18 -8.10 36.59
N ILE A 122 0.01 -8.32 37.19
CA ILE A 122 -0.89 -9.45 36.90
C ILE A 122 -1.65 -9.22 35.57
N VAL A 123 -1.82 -7.94 35.22
CA VAL A 123 -2.60 -7.39 34.10
C VAL A 123 -2.13 -7.89 32.73
N GLN A 124 -0.83 -7.91 32.46
CA GLN A 124 -0.34 -8.29 31.13
C GLN A 124 -0.69 -9.75 30.83
N GLY A 125 -0.37 -10.67 31.75
CA GLY A 125 -0.67 -12.10 31.59
C GLY A 125 -2.17 -12.37 31.37
N ALA A 126 -3.03 -11.64 32.06
CA ALA A 126 -4.47 -11.79 31.92
C ALA A 126 -5.01 -11.30 30.57
N VAL A 127 -4.58 -10.12 30.09
CA VAL A 127 -4.95 -9.65 28.76
C VAL A 127 -4.53 -10.67 27.70
N PHE A 128 -3.33 -11.24 27.82
CA PHE A 128 -2.87 -12.29 26.90
C PHE A 128 -3.71 -13.55 26.94
N LEU A 129 -4.01 -14.07 28.13
CA LEU A 129 -4.84 -15.25 28.25
C LEU A 129 -6.21 -15.04 27.60
N THR A 130 -6.78 -13.85 27.79
CA THR A 130 -8.07 -13.47 27.22
C THR A 130 -8.00 -13.39 25.68
N VAL A 131 -6.96 -12.75 25.13
CA VAL A 131 -6.71 -12.64 23.68
C VAL A 131 -6.44 -14.00 23.05
N ASP A 132 -5.64 -14.86 23.68
CA ASP A 132 -5.32 -16.21 23.21
C ASP A 132 -6.57 -17.10 23.21
N THR A 133 -7.32 -17.12 24.32
CA THR A 133 -8.56 -17.88 24.44
C THR A 133 -9.56 -17.46 23.36
N PHE A 134 -9.77 -16.16 23.14
CA PHE A 134 -10.67 -15.69 22.09
C PHE A 134 -10.15 -16.00 20.68
N SER A 135 -8.84 -15.90 20.45
CA SER A 135 -8.23 -16.28 19.16
C SER A 135 -8.41 -17.76 18.85
N ARG A 136 -8.36 -18.63 19.86
CA ARG A 136 -8.66 -20.06 19.72
C ARG A 136 -10.13 -20.30 19.40
N LEU A 137 -11.05 -19.58 20.06
CA LEU A 137 -12.48 -19.64 19.74
C LEU A 137 -12.74 -19.25 18.28
N LEU A 138 -12.12 -18.18 17.78
CA LEU A 138 -12.24 -17.74 16.37
C LEU A 138 -11.68 -18.75 15.35
N ARG A 139 -10.73 -19.60 15.75
CA ARG A 139 -10.17 -20.65 14.87
C ARG A 139 -11.10 -21.85 14.74
N VAL A 140 -12.14 -21.96 15.56
CA VAL A 140 -13.19 -22.97 15.40
C VAL A 140 -14.20 -22.47 14.35
N PRO A 141 -14.27 -23.07 13.14
CA PRO A 141 -15.07 -22.53 12.05
C PRO A 141 -16.55 -22.33 12.40
N GLN A 142 -17.12 -23.21 13.23
CA GLN A 142 -18.53 -23.16 13.67
C GLN A 142 -18.81 -22.02 14.66
N LEU A 143 -17.78 -21.43 15.27
CA LEU A 143 -17.90 -20.29 16.18
C LEU A 143 -17.59 -18.96 15.49
N GLN A 144 -16.92 -18.98 14.34
CA GLN A 144 -16.46 -17.76 13.68
C GLN A 144 -17.61 -16.81 13.35
N GLU A 145 -18.66 -17.28 12.66
CA GLU A 145 -19.81 -16.45 12.31
C GLU A 145 -20.59 -15.94 13.55
N PRO A 146 -20.94 -16.78 14.55
CA PRO A 146 -21.53 -16.30 15.80
C PRO A 146 -20.71 -15.23 16.53
N LEU A 147 -19.38 -15.42 16.62
CA LEU A 147 -18.48 -14.44 17.23
C LEU A 147 -18.46 -13.15 16.41
N GLN A 148 -18.38 -13.24 15.08
CA GLN A 148 -18.38 -12.10 14.17
C GLN A 148 -19.69 -11.31 14.17
N ALA A 149 -20.81 -11.96 14.47
CA ALA A 149 -22.12 -11.33 14.61
C ALA A 149 -22.36 -10.73 16.01
N SER A 150 -21.53 -11.08 17.00
CA SER A 150 -21.70 -10.65 18.38
C SER A 150 -21.20 -9.22 18.62
N MET A 151 -22.05 -8.39 19.24
CA MET A 151 -21.71 -7.01 19.59
C MET A 151 -20.76 -6.92 20.78
N SER A 152 -20.90 -7.81 21.78
CA SER A 152 -19.93 -7.88 22.88
C SER A 152 -18.56 -8.38 22.42
N ALA A 153 -18.51 -9.27 21.42
CA ALA A 153 -17.26 -9.65 20.77
C ALA A 153 -16.61 -8.46 20.04
N ALA A 154 -17.40 -7.66 19.31
CA ALA A 154 -16.92 -6.43 18.68
C ALA A 154 -16.36 -5.44 19.70
N ALA A 155 -17.07 -5.24 20.82
CA ALA A 155 -16.66 -4.38 21.92
C ALA A 155 -15.35 -4.87 22.57
N PHE A 156 -15.21 -6.18 22.80
CA PHE A 156 -13.98 -6.79 23.29
C PHE A 156 -12.80 -6.52 22.34
N VAL A 157 -12.97 -6.77 21.04
CA VAL A 157 -11.90 -6.57 20.04
C VAL A 157 -11.53 -5.08 19.92
N ALA A 158 -12.51 -4.17 19.98
CA ALA A 158 -12.28 -2.73 20.02
C ALA A 158 -11.53 -2.28 21.28
N LEU A 159 -11.87 -2.86 22.44
CA LEU A 159 -11.18 -2.61 23.70
C LEU A 159 -9.72 -3.05 23.65
N ILE A 160 -9.45 -4.25 23.14
CA ILE A 160 -8.08 -4.75 22.93
C ILE A 160 -7.34 -3.86 21.92
N TRP A 161 -8.01 -3.42 20.85
CA TRP A 161 -7.42 -2.48 19.90
C TRP A 161 -7.06 -1.14 20.55
N ARG A 162 -7.86 -0.64 21.50
CA ARG A 162 -7.62 0.62 22.21
C ARG A 162 -6.66 0.50 23.38
N TYR A 163 -6.25 -0.72 23.75
CA TYR A 163 -5.45 -0.93 24.95
C TYR A 163 -4.10 -0.19 24.86
N ILE A 164 -3.91 0.75 25.80
CA ILE A 164 -2.69 1.54 25.99
C ILE A 164 -2.02 0.97 27.23
N SER A 165 -0.73 0.63 27.14
CA SER A 165 0.03 0.18 28.30
C SER A 165 0.09 1.29 29.36
N PRO A 166 -0.38 1.07 30.59
CA PRO A 166 -0.23 2.06 31.68
C PRO A 166 1.23 2.45 31.94
N GLN A 167 2.18 1.53 31.78
CA GLN A 167 3.62 1.77 31.95
C GLN A 167 4.18 2.74 30.91
N SER A 168 3.91 2.47 29.62
CA SER A 168 4.55 3.24 28.54
C SER A 168 3.68 4.39 28.03
N GLY A 169 2.40 4.44 28.38
CA GLY A 169 1.43 5.40 27.84
C GLY A 169 1.21 5.24 26.34
N LYS A 170 1.62 4.11 25.74
CA LYS A 170 1.58 3.86 24.30
C LYS A 170 0.69 2.66 23.97
N PRO A 171 0.10 2.61 22.76
CA PRO A 171 -0.68 1.47 22.33
C PRO A 171 0.12 0.18 22.41
N PHE A 172 -0.54 -0.87 22.88
CA PHE A 172 0.05 -2.18 22.98
C PHE A 172 0.17 -2.80 21.59
N TYR A 173 1.34 -3.34 21.27
CA TYR A 173 1.61 -4.03 20.00
C TYR A 173 2.49 -5.27 20.19
N VAL A 174 3.34 -5.31 21.22
CA VAL A 174 4.13 -6.50 21.66
C VAL A 174 4.21 -6.51 23.18
N VAL A 175 4.41 -7.68 23.81
CA VAL A 175 4.88 -7.75 25.22
C VAL A 175 6.17 -6.94 25.29
N GLU A 176 6.10 -5.74 25.85
CA GLU A 176 7.27 -5.10 26.42
C GLU A 176 7.71 -6.06 27.53
N GLN A 177 8.71 -6.90 27.27
CA GLN A 177 9.33 -7.67 28.34
C GLN A 177 9.73 -6.61 29.36
N ALA A 178 9.01 -6.56 30.49
CA ALA A 178 9.50 -5.89 31.67
C ALA A 178 10.94 -6.39 31.84
N GLU A 179 11.87 -5.49 32.14
CA GLU A 179 13.32 -5.73 32.20
C GLU A 179 13.75 -6.86 33.17
N GLN A 180 12.80 -7.60 33.74
CA GLN A 180 13.06 -8.77 34.55
C GLN A 180 13.48 -9.97 33.69
N PRO A 181 14.63 -10.61 34.00
CA PRO A 181 15.04 -11.86 33.39
C PRO A 181 13.95 -12.91 33.62
N TYR A 182 13.50 -13.49 32.52
CA TYR A 182 12.38 -14.42 32.46
C TYR A 182 12.58 -15.60 33.41
N LYS A 183 11.71 -15.75 34.42
CA LYS A 183 11.64 -16.99 35.21
C LYS A 183 11.00 -18.06 34.34
N PRO A 184 11.67 -19.19 34.06
CA PRO A 184 11.09 -20.27 33.28
C PRO A 184 9.77 -20.74 33.92
N GLY A 185 8.87 -21.28 33.10
CA GLY A 185 7.62 -21.86 33.58
C GLY A 185 7.87 -23.00 34.60
N PRO A 186 6.80 -23.51 35.26
CA PRO A 186 6.91 -24.60 36.23
C PRO A 186 7.62 -25.86 35.70
N ASP A 187 7.66 -26.03 34.37
CA ASP A 187 8.30 -27.13 33.65
C ASP A 187 9.72 -26.79 33.15
N GLY A 188 10.28 -25.63 33.52
CA GLY A 188 11.60 -25.20 33.07
C GLY A 188 11.64 -24.72 31.63
N LYS A 189 10.52 -24.80 30.89
CA LYS A 189 10.45 -24.28 29.52
C LYS A 189 10.19 -22.77 29.61
N PRO A 190 10.87 -21.95 28.77
CA PRO A 190 10.34 -20.62 28.53
C PRO A 190 8.89 -20.79 28.08
N LEU A 191 7.92 -19.99 28.59
CA LEU A 191 6.67 -19.93 27.82
C LEU A 191 7.12 -19.45 26.45
N GLU A 192 6.86 -20.26 25.42
CA GLU A 192 6.99 -19.78 24.07
C GLU A 192 6.25 -18.44 24.01
N ILE A 193 6.93 -17.42 23.52
CA ILE A 193 6.41 -16.06 23.47
C ILE A 193 5.28 -16.06 22.42
N PHE A 194 4.10 -16.54 22.81
CA PHE A 194 2.89 -16.62 21.97
C PHE A 194 2.31 -15.24 21.62
N THR A 195 2.99 -14.17 22.00
CA THR A 195 2.37 -12.88 22.32
C THR A 195 2.68 -11.75 21.34
N VAL A 196 3.65 -11.92 20.45
CA VAL A 196 3.97 -10.89 19.42
C VAL A 196 2.89 -10.84 18.35
N ASP A 197 2.16 -11.95 18.18
CA ASP A 197 1.15 -12.11 17.14
C ASP A 197 -0.28 -11.77 17.61
N GLY A 198 -0.51 -11.56 18.91
CA GLY A 198 -1.84 -11.67 19.52
C GLY A 198 -2.88 -10.64 19.04
N ILE A 199 -2.58 -9.35 19.15
CA ILE A 199 -3.59 -8.29 18.94
C ILE A 199 -3.96 -8.14 17.45
N HIS A 200 -2.97 -8.01 16.56
CA HIS A 200 -3.25 -7.85 15.14
C HIS A 200 -3.86 -9.13 14.55
N ASN A 201 -3.43 -10.33 14.99
CA ASN A 201 -4.11 -11.56 14.58
C ASN A 201 -5.53 -11.64 15.12
N LEU A 202 -5.78 -11.28 16.38
CA LEU A 202 -7.11 -11.26 16.97
C LEU A 202 -8.06 -10.41 16.10
N VAL A 203 -7.68 -9.17 15.83
CA VAL A 203 -8.50 -8.26 15.03
C VAL A 203 -8.65 -8.78 13.61
N ARG A 204 -7.57 -9.32 13.01
CA ARG A 204 -7.65 -9.94 11.69
C ARG A 204 -8.63 -11.11 11.68
N TYR A 205 -8.50 -12.10 12.57
CA TYR A 205 -9.40 -13.27 12.61
C TYR A 205 -10.85 -12.87 12.85
N TYR A 206 -11.08 -11.91 13.76
CA TYR A 206 -12.41 -11.36 14.01
C TYR A 206 -12.97 -10.70 12.75
N THR A 207 -12.20 -9.83 12.09
CA THR A 207 -12.70 -9.08 10.93
C THR A 207 -12.60 -9.84 9.60
N ASN A 208 -11.93 -10.99 9.55
CA ASN A 208 -11.62 -11.69 8.31
C ASN A 208 -12.90 -12.10 7.57
N ASP A 209 -12.99 -11.73 6.29
CA ASP A 209 -14.11 -12.05 5.39
C ASP A 209 -15.52 -11.63 5.84
N SER A 210 -15.68 -11.00 7.00
CA SER A 210 -16.95 -10.49 7.50
C SER A 210 -17.03 -8.98 7.40
N LYS A 211 -17.96 -8.47 6.59
CA LYS A 211 -18.26 -7.03 6.51
C LYS A 211 -18.87 -6.53 7.82
N THR A 212 -19.83 -7.28 8.36
CA THR A 212 -20.53 -6.96 9.61
C THR A 212 -19.56 -6.82 10.78
N ALA A 213 -18.62 -7.75 10.94
CA ALA A 213 -17.62 -7.70 12.01
C ALA A 213 -16.71 -6.46 11.88
N LYS A 214 -16.29 -6.11 10.66
CA LYS A 214 -15.50 -4.89 10.43
C LYS A 214 -16.27 -3.63 10.82
N GLU A 215 -17.53 -3.53 10.43
CA GLU A 215 -18.37 -2.36 10.73
C GLU A 215 -18.68 -2.26 12.23
N ALA A 216 -19.01 -3.38 12.89
CA ALA A 216 -19.23 -3.43 14.33
C ALA A 216 -17.97 -3.06 15.12
N PHE A 217 -16.81 -3.60 14.73
CA PHE A 217 -15.51 -3.25 15.32
C PHE A 217 -15.23 -1.75 15.23
N ILE A 218 -15.39 -1.15 14.04
CA ILE A 218 -15.19 0.30 13.86
C ILE A 218 -16.20 1.11 14.69
N LEU A 219 -17.47 0.69 14.73
CA LEU A 219 -18.51 1.36 15.52
C LEU A 219 -18.15 1.38 17.01
N HIS A 220 -17.63 0.28 17.57
CA HIS A 220 -17.22 0.22 18.98
C HIS A 220 -15.94 0.99 19.31
N LEU A 221 -15.16 1.42 18.31
CA LEU A 221 -14.08 2.38 18.51
C LEU A 221 -14.59 3.82 18.63
N SER A 222 -15.82 4.08 18.22
CA SER A 222 -16.42 5.41 18.22
C SER A 222 -16.66 5.95 19.63
N GLN A 223 -16.38 7.24 19.82
CA GLN A 223 -16.68 7.93 21.08
C GLN A 223 -18.13 8.43 21.14
N ASP A 224 -18.74 8.70 19.98
CA ASP A 224 -20.08 9.28 19.84
C ASP A 224 -21.07 8.32 19.15
N GLY A 225 -20.65 7.07 18.91
CA GLY A 225 -21.43 6.07 18.18
C GLY A 225 -21.50 6.31 16.67
N SER A 226 -20.79 7.31 16.11
CA SER A 226 -20.70 7.51 14.67
C SER A 226 -19.63 6.63 14.02
N PRO A 227 -19.86 6.12 12.79
CA PRO A 227 -18.84 5.37 12.05
C PRO A 227 -17.61 6.22 11.67
N GLU A 228 -17.77 7.54 11.50
CA GLU A 228 -16.64 8.45 11.20
C GLU A 228 -15.69 8.57 12.39
N SER A 229 -16.21 8.83 13.58
CA SER A 229 -15.42 8.91 14.82
C SER A 229 -14.70 7.58 15.10
N GLY A 230 -15.39 6.46 14.91
CA GLY A 230 -14.79 5.13 15.05
C GLY A 230 -13.65 4.86 14.08
N ALA A 231 -13.82 5.24 12.80
CA ALA A 231 -12.76 5.09 11.81
C ALA A 231 -11.59 6.05 12.05
N ASP A 232 -11.84 7.25 12.56
CA ASP A 232 -10.79 8.18 12.93
C ASP A 232 -9.96 7.63 14.10
N GLN A 233 -10.63 7.15 15.14
CA GLN A 233 -9.99 6.50 16.28
C GLN A 233 -9.19 5.27 15.85
N PHE A 234 -9.72 4.45 14.93
CA PHE A 234 -8.99 3.30 14.37
C PHE A 234 -7.65 3.72 13.76
N VAL A 235 -7.67 4.73 12.88
CA VAL A 235 -6.48 5.19 12.16
C VAL A 235 -5.48 5.87 13.09
N GLN A 236 -5.94 6.67 14.05
CA GLN A 236 -5.06 7.28 15.06
C GLN A 236 -4.29 6.23 15.87
N ILE A 237 -4.99 5.19 16.34
CA ILE A 237 -4.38 4.09 17.07
C ILE A 237 -3.41 3.31 16.18
N ALA A 238 -3.77 3.07 14.92
CA ALA A 238 -2.89 2.43 13.95
C ALA A 238 -1.59 3.22 13.75
N VAL A 239 -1.68 4.55 13.59
CA VAL A 239 -0.49 5.42 13.47
C VAL A 239 0.38 5.33 14.72
N ALA A 240 -0.21 5.45 15.91
CA ALA A 240 0.52 5.37 17.16
C ALA A 240 1.19 4.00 17.37
N ARG A 241 0.53 2.89 16.97
CA ARG A 241 1.14 1.55 16.94
C ARG A 241 2.31 1.46 15.99
N ALA A 242 2.17 1.93 14.75
CA ALA A 242 3.25 1.93 13.77
C ALA A 242 4.47 2.70 14.29
N GLN A 243 4.26 3.92 14.80
CA GLN A 243 5.32 4.72 15.41
C GLN A 243 6.02 3.99 16.55
N ARG A 244 5.26 3.33 17.43
CA ARG A 244 5.82 2.56 18.54
C ARG A 244 6.63 1.34 18.06
N MET A 245 6.13 0.60 17.07
CA MET A 245 6.89 -0.48 16.41
C MET A 245 8.20 0.04 15.82
N ALA A 246 8.18 1.23 15.21
CA ALA A 246 9.37 1.85 14.63
C ALA A 246 10.40 2.24 15.71
N GLU A 247 9.95 2.75 16.86
CA GLU A 247 10.82 2.99 18.02
C GLU A 247 11.47 1.71 18.51
N PHE A 248 10.70 0.64 18.63
CA PHE A 248 11.19 -0.67 19.09
C PHE A 248 12.27 -1.24 18.19
N CYS A 249 12.12 -1.13 16.87
CA CYS A 249 13.15 -1.52 15.91
C CYS A 249 14.50 -0.77 16.07
N LYS A 250 14.48 0.40 16.72
CA LYS A 250 15.68 1.20 16.99
C LYS A 250 16.39 0.80 18.29
N MET A 251 15.75 0.01 19.16
CA MET A 251 16.38 -0.48 20.38
C MET A 251 17.54 -1.44 20.03
N PRO A 252 18.63 -1.43 20.81
CA PRO A 252 19.83 -2.24 20.53
C PRO A 252 19.65 -3.72 20.87
N THR A 253 18.64 -4.07 21.65
CA THR A 253 18.39 -5.45 22.09
C THR A 253 18.00 -6.32 20.90
N ARG A 254 18.51 -7.56 20.87
CA ARG A 254 18.10 -8.57 19.90
C ARG A 254 16.73 -9.11 20.31
N TRP A 255 15.76 -9.03 19.41
CA TRP A 255 14.42 -9.57 19.61
C TRP A 255 14.14 -10.67 18.58
N GLU A 256 13.02 -11.36 18.73
CA GLU A 256 12.53 -12.31 17.74
C GLU A 256 11.99 -11.56 16.51
N SER A 257 12.88 -11.19 15.57
CA SER A 257 12.51 -10.46 14.35
C SER A 257 11.40 -11.16 13.56
N GLU A 258 11.36 -12.50 13.54
CA GLU A 258 10.29 -13.24 12.87
C GLU A 258 8.90 -12.89 13.44
N ALA A 259 8.81 -12.75 14.75
CA ALA A 259 7.57 -12.46 15.44
C ALA A 259 7.09 -11.03 15.09
N LEU A 260 8.00 -10.05 15.08
CA LEU A 260 7.71 -8.68 14.65
C LEU A 260 7.34 -8.61 13.16
N ALA A 261 7.95 -9.43 12.31
CA ALA A 261 7.62 -9.53 10.90
C ALA A 261 6.18 -10.02 10.68
N LYS A 262 5.78 -11.07 11.41
CA LYS A 262 4.42 -11.60 11.39
C LYS A 262 3.45 -10.54 11.86
N ASP A 263 3.75 -9.87 12.96
CA ASP A 263 2.89 -8.82 13.50
C ASP A 263 2.69 -7.66 12.50
N LEU A 264 3.77 -7.17 11.86
CA LEU A 264 3.68 -6.17 10.79
C LEU A 264 2.80 -6.62 9.62
N LYS A 265 2.91 -7.89 9.23
CA LYS A 265 2.06 -8.46 8.17
C LYS A 265 0.60 -8.51 8.58
N GLN A 266 0.30 -8.93 9.81
CA GLN A 266 -1.09 -9.00 10.27
C GLN A 266 -1.68 -7.61 10.45
N PHE A 267 -0.88 -6.66 10.94
CA PHE A 267 -1.28 -5.28 11.03
C PHE A 267 -1.60 -4.68 9.65
N SER A 268 -0.76 -4.95 8.65
CA SER A 268 -1.01 -4.60 7.25
C SER A 268 -2.31 -5.23 6.75
N SER A 269 -2.51 -6.52 6.98
CA SER A 269 -3.73 -7.23 6.59
C SER A 269 -4.99 -6.65 7.24
N THR A 270 -4.94 -6.25 8.51
CA THR A 270 -6.05 -5.59 9.20
C THR A 270 -6.41 -4.26 8.53
N ILE A 271 -5.41 -3.41 8.23
CA ILE A 271 -5.64 -2.14 7.52
C ILE A 271 -6.26 -2.41 6.14
N GLY A 272 -5.67 -3.32 5.36
CA GLY A 272 -6.18 -3.71 4.06
C GLY A 272 -7.64 -4.19 4.13
N GLY A 273 -7.97 -5.00 5.14
CA GLY A 273 -9.33 -5.49 5.37
C GLY A 273 -10.34 -4.37 5.66
N ILE A 274 -9.96 -3.30 6.34
CA ILE A 274 -10.85 -2.13 6.54
C ILE A 274 -10.97 -1.32 5.24
N LEU A 275 -9.87 -1.13 4.49
CA LEU A 275 -9.89 -0.40 3.23
C LEU A 275 -10.75 -1.07 2.15
N THR A 276 -10.85 -2.41 2.15
CA THR A 276 -11.70 -3.14 1.19
C THR A 276 -13.20 -2.93 1.41
N LEU A 277 -13.63 -2.34 2.54
CA LEU A 277 -15.02 -1.92 2.73
C LEU A 277 -15.45 -0.89 1.68
N GLY A 278 -14.52 -0.12 1.10
CA GLY A 278 -14.80 0.84 0.03
C GLY A 278 -15.69 2.03 0.45
N ASN A 279 -16.06 2.12 1.73
CA ASN A 279 -16.94 3.17 2.24
C ASN A 279 -16.13 4.48 2.43
N PRO A 280 -16.53 5.59 1.78
CA PRO A 280 -15.84 6.87 1.92
C PRO A 280 -15.68 7.37 3.37
N VAL A 281 -16.61 7.02 4.26
CA VAL A 281 -16.57 7.38 5.70
C VAL A 281 -15.37 6.71 6.37
N TYR A 282 -15.13 5.42 6.10
CA TYR A 282 -14.01 4.69 6.67
C TYR A 282 -12.67 5.08 6.05
N ILE A 283 -12.66 5.51 4.78
CA ILE A 283 -11.46 5.89 4.05
C ILE A 283 -11.01 7.32 4.38
N ALA A 284 -11.93 8.22 4.73
CA ALA A 284 -11.62 9.64 5.00
C ALA A 284 -10.54 9.85 6.07
N PRO A 285 -10.54 9.15 7.22
CA PRO A 285 -9.49 9.31 8.22
C PRO A 285 -8.10 8.91 7.76
N PHE A 286 -7.97 7.87 6.91
CA PHE A 286 -6.67 7.47 6.37
C PHE A 286 -6.01 8.57 5.52
N ARG A 287 -6.82 9.43 4.87
CA ARG A 287 -6.33 10.64 4.18
C ARG A 287 -5.76 11.66 5.16
N ARG A 288 -6.40 11.85 6.31
CA ARG A 288 -6.02 12.86 7.32
C ARG A 288 -4.71 12.50 8.03
N HIS A 289 -4.48 11.22 8.32
CA HIS A 289 -3.49 10.77 9.31
C HIS A 289 -2.13 10.27 8.76
N LYS A 290 -1.76 10.55 7.50
CA LYS A 290 -0.47 10.14 6.90
C LYS A 290 -0.03 8.68 7.17
N ILE A 291 -0.97 7.77 7.33
CA ILE A 291 -0.69 6.39 7.79
C ILE A 291 0.26 5.62 6.87
N LEU A 292 0.22 5.86 5.56
CA LEU A 292 1.16 5.26 4.60
C LEU A 292 2.63 5.64 4.91
N TYR A 293 2.86 6.89 5.32
CA TYR A 293 4.19 7.35 5.72
C TYR A 293 4.66 6.63 6.97
N GLU A 294 3.81 6.56 8.01
CA GLU A 294 4.17 5.98 9.30
C GLU A 294 4.40 4.47 9.21
N PHE A 295 3.55 3.77 8.45
CA PHE A 295 3.70 2.34 8.24
C PHE A 295 4.97 2.02 7.44
N MET A 296 5.26 2.78 6.38
CA MET A 296 6.50 2.60 5.61
C MET A 296 7.75 2.96 6.43
N SER A 297 7.68 4.00 7.28
CA SER A 297 8.74 4.36 8.23
C SER A 297 9.03 3.22 9.21
N THR A 298 7.96 2.54 9.64
CA THR A 298 8.04 1.34 10.49
C THR A 298 8.71 0.19 9.75
N SER A 299 8.26 -0.15 8.54
CA SER A 299 8.89 -1.17 7.70
C SER A 299 10.36 -0.86 7.41
N CYS A 300 10.70 0.41 7.18
CA CYS A 300 12.08 0.86 7.00
C CYS A 300 12.94 0.65 8.26
N SER A 301 12.40 0.99 9.43
CA SER A 301 13.06 0.77 10.72
C SER A 301 13.26 -0.72 10.99
N TYR A 302 12.26 -1.55 10.67
CA TYR A 302 12.31 -2.99 10.78
C TYR A 302 13.38 -3.62 9.88
N VAL A 303 13.43 -3.24 8.60
CA VAL A 303 14.44 -3.75 7.66
C VAL A 303 15.86 -3.38 8.09
N ARG A 304 16.05 -2.19 8.65
CA ARG A 304 17.35 -1.80 9.26
C ARG A 304 17.68 -2.63 10.49
N HIS A 305 16.68 -2.97 11.32
CA HIS A 305 16.87 -3.83 12.48
C HIS A 305 17.35 -5.23 12.06
N MET A 306 16.68 -5.83 11.07
CA MET A 306 17.08 -7.14 10.52
C MET A 306 18.52 -7.13 10.01
N LYS A 307 18.92 -6.06 9.29
CA LYS A 307 20.29 -5.90 8.78
C LYS A 307 21.32 -5.92 9.91
N ARG A 308 21.04 -5.30 11.06
CA ARG A 308 21.97 -5.27 12.21
C ARG A 308 22.15 -6.65 12.87
N HIS A 309 21.10 -7.46 12.90
CA HIS A 309 21.09 -8.72 13.65
C HIS A 309 21.27 -9.97 12.77
N SER A 310 21.40 -9.79 11.44
CA SER A 310 21.57 -10.88 10.48
C SER A 310 20.45 -11.93 10.62
N ASP A 311 19.21 -11.45 10.74
CA ASP A 311 18.03 -12.28 10.95
C ASP A 311 17.61 -13.08 9.70
N SER A 312 16.68 -14.01 9.90
CA SER A 312 16.31 -15.05 8.93
C SER A 312 15.66 -14.52 7.65
N GLU A 313 15.82 -15.28 6.56
CA GLU A 313 15.19 -15.10 5.24
C GLU A 313 13.67 -14.82 5.31
N ARG A 314 12.95 -15.52 6.20
CA ARG A 314 11.48 -15.42 6.34
C ARG A 314 11.03 -13.99 6.65
N CYS A 315 11.87 -13.23 7.36
CA CYS A 315 11.58 -11.88 7.78
C CYS A 315 11.54 -10.88 6.60
N LEU A 316 12.38 -11.10 5.58
CA LEU A 316 12.36 -10.30 4.34
C LEU A 316 11.12 -10.60 3.50
N MET A 317 10.70 -11.88 3.43
CA MET A 317 9.48 -12.27 2.73
C MET A 317 8.27 -11.51 3.31
N TYR A 318 8.09 -11.51 4.63
CA TYR A 318 7.01 -10.76 5.28
C TYR A 318 7.07 -9.26 5.00
N SER A 319 8.27 -8.67 5.05
CA SER A 319 8.46 -7.25 4.72
C SER A 319 8.06 -6.95 3.27
N SER A 320 8.39 -7.83 2.32
CA SER A 320 8.01 -7.66 0.93
C SER A 320 6.49 -7.73 0.73
N MET A 321 5.80 -8.63 1.43
CA MET A 321 4.34 -8.72 1.41
C MET A 321 3.71 -7.43 1.93
N VAL A 322 4.20 -6.90 3.05
CA VAL A 322 3.72 -5.63 3.63
C VAL A 322 3.88 -4.46 2.67
N VAL A 323 4.99 -4.38 1.93
CA VAL A 323 5.19 -3.34 0.92
C VAL A 323 4.24 -3.52 -0.27
N LEU A 324 3.98 -4.75 -0.70
CA LEU A 324 3.02 -5.04 -1.76
C LEU A 324 1.57 -4.70 -1.35
N ASP A 325 1.20 -4.95 -0.09
CA ASP A 325 -0.09 -4.52 0.45
C ASP A 325 -0.22 -2.99 0.39
N MET A 326 0.81 -2.26 0.86
CA MET A 326 0.81 -0.79 0.79
C MET A 326 0.75 -0.24 -0.64
N GLN A 327 1.39 -0.92 -1.60
CA GLN A 327 1.22 -0.62 -3.02
C GLN A 327 -0.26 -0.75 -3.42
N GLN A 328 -0.92 -1.84 -3.07
CA GLN A 328 -2.34 -2.04 -3.38
C GLN A 328 -3.23 -0.98 -2.72
N TRP A 329 -2.89 -0.53 -1.52
CA TRP A 329 -3.65 0.53 -0.84
C TRP A 329 -3.64 1.83 -1.64
N THR A 330 -2.55 2.13 -2.37
CA THR A 330 -2.48 3.36 -3.20
C THR A 330 -3.51 3.40 -4.34
N ASP A 331 -4.08 2.25 -4.69
CA ASP A 331 -5.12 2.11 -5.71
C ASP A 331 -6.54 2.14 -5.11
N VAL A 332 -6.69 2.19 -3.78
CA VAL A 332 -7.99 2.29 -3.11
C VAL A 332 -8.61 3.68 -3.34
N PRO A 333 -9.80 3.78 -3.98
CA PRO A 333 -10.43 5.06 -4.28
C PRO A 333 -10.66 5.89 -3.01
N GLY A 334 -10.15 7.12 -3.02
CA GLY A 334 -10.30 8.05 -1.91
C GLY A 334 -9.30 7.90 -0.77
N LEU A 335 -8.39 6.92 -0.76
CA LEU A 335 -7.39 6.76 0.34
C LEU A 335 -6.42 7.93 0.43
N ALA A 336 -6.05 8.48 -0.71
CA ALA A 336 -5.29 9.71 -0.82
C ALA A 336 -6.09 10.68 -1.69
N THR A 337 -5.78 11.98 -1.61
CA THR A 337 -6.31 12.96 -2.57
C THR A 337 -5.99 12.55 -4.00
N THR A 338 -4.85 11.88 -4.21
CA THR A 338 -4.41 11.25 -5.45
C THR A 338 -3.47 10.08 -5.15
N THR A 339 -3.39 9.08 -6.03
CA THR A 339 -2.36 8.02 -5.95
C THR A 339 -0.93 8.60 -5.89
N ILE A 340 -0.69 9.74 -6.55
CA ILE A 340 0.58 10.48 -6.51
C ILE A 340 0.94 10.88 -5.07
N ALA A 341 -0.03 11.39 -4.29
CA ALA A 341 0.19 11.77 -2.89
C ALA A 341 0.48 10.55 -2.00
N ALA A 342 -0.20 9.42 -2.24
CA ALA A 342 0.06 8.16 -1.55
C ALA A 342 1.51 7.67 -1.80
N VAL A 343 1.94 7.65 -3.07
CA VAL A 343 3.31 7.29 -3.44
C VAL A 343 4.33 8.23 -2.80
N CYS A 344 4.05 9.54 -2.75
CA CYS A 344 4.91 10.50 -2.05
C CYS A 344 5.08 10.15 -0.56
N GLN A 345 3.99 9.74 0.13
CA GLN A 345 4.06 9.34 1.54
C GLN A 345 4.94 8.09 1.71
N LEU A 346 4.76 7.07 0.88
CA LEU A 346 5.57 5.85 0.93
C LEU A 346 7.06 6.14 0.66
N VAL A 347 7.36 6.93 -0.38
CA VAL A 347 8.74 7.33 -0.69
C VAL A 347 9.38 8.09 0.48
N LYS A 348 8.66 9.08 1.04
CA LYS A 348 9.13 9.83 2.21
C LYS A 348 9.30 8.96 3.45
N GLY A 349 8.46 7.94 3.62
CA GLY A 349 8.54 6.96 4.70
C GLY A 349 9.71 5.98 4.56
N GLY A 350 10.46 6.00 3.46
CA GLY A 350 11.66 5.19 3.29
C GLY A 350 11.49 3.97 2.37
N LEU A 351 10.49 3.96 1.50
CA LEU A 351 10.27 2.90 0.52
C LEU A 351 11.54 2.57 -0.30
N LEU A 352 12.30 3.57 -0.75
CA LEU A 352 13.54 3.32 -1.50
C LEU A 352 14.63 2.64 -0.66
N SER A 353 14.69 2.95 0.63
CA SER A 353 15.62 2.28 1.54
C SER A 353 15.21 0.83 1.74
N VAL A 354 13.92 0.55 1.94
CA VAL A 354 13.40 -0.83 2.02
C VAL A 354 13.71 -1.61 0.74
N TYR A 355 13.39 -1.02 -0.42
CA TYR A 355 13.66 -1.62 -1.72
C TYR A 355 15.14 -1.94 -1.93
N LEU A 356 16.04 -1.00 -1.63
CA LEU A 356 17.48 -1.25 -1.74
C LEU A 356 17.93 -2.41 -0.86
N ASN A 357 17.45 -2.49 0.38
CA ASN A 357 17.79 -3.60 1.27
C ASN A 357 17.28 -4.94 0.74
N PHE A 358 16.08 -4.99 0.11
CA PHE A 358 15.60 -6.21 -0.56
C PHE A 358 16.55 -6.67 -1.66
N LEU A 359 17.10 -5.75 -2.46
CA LEU A 359 18.05 -6.10 -3.52
C LEU A 359 19.40 -6.58 -2.96
N ILE A 360 19.86 -6.01 -1.85
CA ILE A 360 21.15 -6.39 -1.25
C ILE A 360 21.06 -7.75 -0.56
N HIS A 361 19.97 -8.07 0.10
CA HIS A 361 19.84 -9.34 0.82
C HIS A 361 19.30 -10.49 -0.04
N GLU A 362 19.57 -10.46 -1.36
CA GLU A 362 19.16 -11.50 -2.31
C GLU A 362 19.62 -12.90 -1.92
N SER A 363 20.84 -13.04 -1.37
CA SER A 363 21.40 -14.36 -1.02
C SER A 363 20.53 -15.12 -0.04
N TRP A 364 19.65 -14.42 0.67
CA TRP A 364 18.76 -15.01 1.63
C TRP A 364 17.58 -15.67 0.92
N VAL A 365 17.05 -15.13 -0.18
CA VAL A 365 15.81 -15.63 -0.81
C VAL A 365 16.07 -16.11 -2.24
N GLN A 366 16.24 -17.43 -2.43
CA GLN A 366 16.27 -18.01 -3.78
C GLN A 366 14.87 -18.13 -4.42
N GLU A 367 13.82 -17.70 -3.74
CA GLU A 367 12.45 -17.85 -4.22
C GLU A 367 12.15 -16.94 -5.42
N ARG A 368 11.72 -17.55 -6.53
CA ARG A 368 11.25 -16.86 -7.75
C ARG A 368 10.21 -15.77 -7.44
N ARG A 369 9.37 -15.98 -6.41
CA ARG A 369 8.33 -15.04 -5.99
C ARG A 369 8.90 -13.73 -5.45
N PHE A 370 9.99 -13.77 -4.68
CA PHE A 370 10.62 -12.57 -4.13
C PHE A 370 11.29 -11.73 -5.23
N LYS A 371 11.97 -12.38 -6.17
CA LYS A 371 12.53 -11.69 -7.35
C LYS A 371 11.44 -10.98 -8.14
N GLU A 372 10.32 -11.65 -8.36
CA GLU A 372 9.15 -11.08 -9.04
C GLU A 372 8.55 -9.90 -8.24
N ALA A 373 8.41 -10.03 -6.92
CA ALA A 373 7.95 -8.94 -6.06
C ALA A 373 8.87 -7.71 -6.17
N CYS A 374 10.19 -7.90 -6.13
CA CYS A 374 11.16 -6.80 -6.30
C CYS A 374 11.07 -6.16 -7.69
N ARG A 375 10.86 -6.95 -8.74
CA ARG A 375 10.68 -6.46 -10.11
C ARG A 375 9.41 -5.62 -10.23
N GLN A 376 8.29 -6.13 -9.70
CA GLN A 376 7.01 -5.42 -9.71
C GLN A 376 7.07 -4.13 -8.90
N LEU A 377 7.72 -4.15 -7.74
CA LEU A 377 7.90 -2.96 -6.92
C LEU A 377 8.78 -1.91 -7.60
N GLY A 378 9.91 -2.31 -8.18
CA GLY A 378 10.79 -1.42 -8.94
C GLY A 378 10.07 -0.76 -10.12
N LYS A 379 9.37 -1.57 -10.93
CA LYS A 379 8.53 -1.08 -12.04
C LYS A 379 7.45 -0.12 -11.54
N TRP A 380 6.77 -0.47 -10.43
CA TRP A 380 5.73 0.36 -9.84
C TRP A 380 6.27 1.74 -9.41
N ILE A 381 7.42 1.80 -8.72
CA ILE A 381 8.05 3.07 -8.33
C ILE A 381 8.46 3.87 -9.57
N ALA A 382 9.11 3.23 -10.55
CA ALA A 382 9.56 3.87 -11.78
C ALA A 382 8.41 4.56 -12.53
N ASN A 383 7.25 3.90 -12.61
CA ASN A 383 6.05 4.45 -13.25
C ASN A 383 5.52 5.74 -12.63
N TYR A 384 5.81 5.99 -11.35
CA TYR A 384 5.46 7.24 -10.67
C TYR A 384 6.62 8.24 -10.58
N SER A 385 7.84 7.87 -11.00
CA SER A 385 8.99 8.79 -11.03
C SER A 385 8.83 9.94 -12.03
N PHE A 386 7.84 9.83 -12.93
CA PHE A 386 7.49 10.84 -13.92
C PHE A 386 6.53 11.92 -13.40
N TYR A 387 6.14 11.92 -12.11
CA TYR A 387 5.34 13.00 -11.53
C TYR A 387 6.24 13.92 -10.70
N PRO A 388 6.18 15.26 -10.85
CA PRO A 388 7.13 16.18 -10.21
C PRO A 388 7.26 15.99 -8.69
N SER A 389 6.13 15.86 -7.99
CA SER A 389 6.12 15.71 -6.54
C SER A 389 6.71 14.37 -6.07
N VAL A 390 6.43 13.28 -6.81
CA VAL A 390 7.01 11.96 -6.52
C VAL A 390 8.49 11.96 -6.89
N HIS A 391 8.86 12.55 -8.02
CA HIS A 391 10.24 12.71 -8.45
C HIS A 391 11.07 13.45 -7.39
N ALA A 392 10.58 14.60 -6.92
CA ALA A 392 11.23 15.36 -5.85
C ALA A 392 11.37 14.53 -4.56
N ALA A 393 10.32 13.80 -4.16
CA ALA A 393 10.37 12.90 -3.01
C ALA A 393 11.39 11.76 -3.20
N ILE A 394 11.49 11.20 -4.41
CA ILE A 394 12.45 10.16 -4.76
C ILE A 394 13.88 10.70 -4.67
N MET A 395 14.15 11.89 -5.21
CA MET A 395 15.47 12.51 -5.17
C MET A 395 15.92 12.81 -3.73
N ASP A 396 15.01 13.33 -2.89
CA ASP A 396 15.23 13.53 -1.46
C ASP A 396 15.48 12.18 -0.75
N ALA A 397 14.67 11.16 -1.03
CA ALA A 397 14.84 9.83 -0.45
C ALA A 397 16.17 9.17 -0.88
N LEU A 398 16.60 9.30 -2.13
CA LEU A 398 17.90 8.82 -2.63
C LEU A 398 19.07 9.46 -1.89
N GLY A 399 18.95 10.74 -1.50
CA GLY A 399 19.94 11.43 -0.67
C GLY A 399 20.06 10.86 0.76
N ARG A 400 19.01 10.19 1.26
CA ARG A 400 18.97 9.57 2.61
C ARG A 400 19.26 8.06 2.61
N VAL A 401 19.37 7.45 1.45
CA VAL A 401 19.68 6.02 1.32
C VAL A 401 21.09 5.74 1.88
N ASP A 402 21.26 4.61 2.57
CA ASP A 402 22.56 4.16 3.08
C ASP A 402 23.55 3.96 1.92
N GLN A 403 24.55 4.84 1.85
CA GLN A 403 25.52 4.87 0.76
C GLN A 403 26.40 3.62 0.72
N ASN A 404 26.61 2.96 1.86
CA ASN A 404 27.37 1.72 1.91
C ASN A 404 26.59 0.58 1.26
N SER A 405 25.31 0.45 1.60
CA SER A 405 24.39 -0.46 0.90
C SER A 405 24.32 -0.20 -0.60
N LEU A 406 24.20 1.07 -1.02
CA LEU A 406 24.16 1.39 -2.44
C LEU A 406 25.46 1.01 -3.15
N ARG A 407 26.62 1.30 -2.54
CA ARG A 407 27.93 0.92 -3.09
C ARG A 407 28.07 -0.60 -3.20
N GLU A 408 27.63 -1.34 -2.19
CA GLU A 408 27.63 -2.81 -2.20
C GLU A 408 26.81 -3.36 -3.39
N LEU A 409 25.62 -2.82 -3.62
CA LEU A 409 24.78 -3.22 -4.76
C LEU A 409 25.44 -2.88 -6.10
N LEU A 410 26.02 -1.68 -6.23
CA LEU A 410 26.68 -1.24 -7.47
C LEU A 410 27.98 -1.99 -7.77
N ASN A 411 28.65 -2.52 -6.75
CA ASN A 411 29.86 -3.34 -6.89
C ASN A 411 29.57 -4.78 -7.37
N ARG A 412 28.29 -5.20 -7.45
CA ARG A 412 27.93 -6.49 -8.06
C ARG A 412 28.20 -6.49 -9.55
N ARG A 413 28.32 -7.69 -10.14
CA ARG A 413 28.46 -7.84 -11.60
C ARG A 413 27.35 -7.11 -12.35
N GLU A 414 27.66 -6.59 -13.53
CA GLU A 414 26.73 -5.79 -14.34
C GLU A 414 25.47 -6.55 -14.75
N ASP A 415 25.62 -7.85 -15.01
CA ASP A 415 24.56 -8.79 -15.37
C ASP A 415 23.77 -9.31 -14.16
N HIS A 416 24.14 -8.93 -12.94
CA HIS A 416 23.46 -9.39 -11.74
C HIS A 416 22.04 -8.79 -11.68
N TRP A 417 21.01 -9.63 -11.57
CA TRP A 417 19.62 -9.15 -11.70
C TRP A 417 19.26 -8.05 -10.70
N THR A 418 19.78 -8.08 -9.46
CA THR A 418 19.55 -7.01 -8.48
C THR A 418 20.15 -5.67 -8.90
N ARG A 419 21.33 -5.67 -9.52
CA ARG A 419 21.93 -4.47 -10.11
C ARG A 419 21.11 -3.98 -11.31
N LEU A 420 20.64 -4.91 -12.16
CA LEU A 420 19.75 -4.58 -13.28
C LEU A 420 18.41 -3.99 -12.82
N GLN A 421 17.80 -4.51 -11.75
CA GLN A 421 16.56 -3.96 -11.20
C GLN A 421 16.76 -2.54 -10.66
N TRP A 422 17.87 -2.29 -9.96
CA TRP A 422 18.20 -0.95 -9.52
C TRP A 422 18.52 -0.01 -10.67
N ALA A 423 19.21 -0.48 -11.71
CA ALA A 423 19.46 0.28 -12.93
C ALA A 423 18.13 0.66 -13.62
N ALA A 424 17.20 -0.29 -13.75
CA ALA A 424 15.87 -0.06 -14.33
C ALA A 424 15.06 0.99 -13.54
N LEU A 425 15.18 1.01 -12.20
CA LEU A 425 14.56 2.05 -11.38
C LEU A 425 15.28 3.40 -11.46
N SER A 426 16.61 3.41 -11.39
CA SER A 426 17.42 4.63 -11.28
C SER A 426 17.59 5.35 -12.61
N TYR A 427 17.57 4.63 -13.73
CA TYR A 427 17.65 5.21 -15.07
C TYR A 427 16.58 6.28 -15.33
N PRO A 428 15.26 6.00 -15.23
CA PRO A 428 14.24 7.01 -15.54
C PRO A 428 14.33 8.22 -14.60
N ILE A 429 14.72 7.99 -13.34
CA ILE A 429 14.92 9.06 -12.36
C ILE A 429 16.05 10.00 -12.81
N TYR A 430 17.26 9.49 -13.03
CA TYR A 430 18.42 10.35 -13.32
C TYR A 430 18.47 10.83 -14.76
N ASN A 431 18.01 10.02 -15.72
CA ASN A 431 18.16 10.30 -17.14
C ASN A 431 16.99 11.08 -17.74
N LEU A 432 15.79 10.94 -17.20
CA LEU A 432 14.60 11.58 -17.73
C LEU A 432 14.05 12.61 -16.74
N GLY A 433 13.82 12.19 -15.49
CA GLY A 433 13.22 13.04 -14.47
C GLY A 433 14.10 14.23 -14.07
N ARG A 434 15.41 14.03 -13.87
CA ARG A 434 16.31 15.13 -13.48
C ARG A 434 16.47 16.20 -14.56
N PRO A 435 16.70 15.86 -15.85
CA PRO A 435 16.64 16.85 -16.93
C PRO A 435 15.29 17.56 -17.02
N ALA A 436 14.19 16.82 -16.86
CA ALA A 436 12.84 17.39 -16.86
C ALA A 436 12.63 18.38 -15.70
N MET A 437 13.14 18.10 -14.49
CA MET A 437 13.06 19.00 -13.35
C MET A 437 13.80 20.30 -13.64
N ARG A 438 15.05 20.20 -14.11
CA ARG A 438 15.85 21.38 -14.50
C ARG A 438 15.18 22.18 -15.59
N PHE A 439 14.54 21.50 -16.54
CA PHE A 439 13.79 22.15 -17.61
C PHE A 439 12.61 22.95 -17.04
N VAL A 440 11.83 22.38 -16.12
CA VAL A 440 10.74 23.07 -15.43
C VAL A 440 11.26 24.24 -14.59
N GLU A 441 12.29 24.03 -13.78
CA GLU A 441 12.89 25.05 -12.90
C GLU A 441 13.48 26.23 -13.68
N SER A 442 14.03 25.96 -14.86
CA SER A 442 14.61 27.01 -15.69
C SER A 442 13.58 27.94 -16.34
N ASN A 443 12.28 27.63 -16.27
CA ASN A 443 11.21 28.31 -17.04
C ASN A 443 11.48 28.40 -18.56
N LYS A 444 12.49 27.69 -19.09
CA LYS A 444 12.82 27.65 -20.53
C LYS A 444 11.91 26.71 -21.30
N ALA A 445 10.79 26.32 -20.71
CA ALA A 445 9.81 25.50 -21.35
C ALA A 445 9.11 26.32 -22.43
N ASN A 446 9.63 26.24 -23.67
CA ASN A 446 8.92 26.66 -24.89
C ASN A 446 7.72 25.73 -25.10
N ILE A 447 6.71 25.87 -24.24
CA ILE A 447 5.46 25.14 -24.27
C ILE A 447 4.37 26.19 -24.49
N CYS A 448 4.15 26.47 -25.77
CA CYS A 448 3.03 27.26 -26.24
C CYS A 448 2.19 26.36 -27.15
N ASN A 449 0.90 26.26 -26.90
CA ASN A 449 -0.01 25.47 -27.72
C ASN A 449 -0.34 26.15 -29.06
N ASN A 450 -0.09 27.46 -29.20
CA ASN A 450 -0.28 28.17 -30.47
C ASN A 450 0.68 27.60 -31.54
N PRO A 451 0.17 26.93 -32.60
CA PRO A 451 1.01 26.29 -33.60
C PRO A 451 1.86 27.29 -34.41
N SER A 452 1.46 28.56 -34.47
CA SER A 452 2.22 29.63 -35.12
C SER A 452 3.44 30.08 -34.30
N HIS A 453 3.53 29.70 -33.03
CA HIS A 453 4.69 30.01 -32.18
C HIS A 453 5.84 29.01 -32.38
N ASP A 454 5.58 27.86 -32.99
CA ASP A 454 6.58 26.81 -33.24
C ASP A 454 7.47 27.14 -34.46
N SER A 455 6.99 28.00 -35.37
CA SER A 455 7.68 28.34 -36.62
C SER A 455 8.82 29.36 -36.46
N THR A 456 8.84 30.14 -35.39
CA THR A 456 9.81 31.23 -35.14
C THR A 456 11.04 30.80 -34.33
N ASN A 457 11.36 29.49 -34.31
CA ASN A 457 12.51 28.93 -33.59
C ASN A 457 12.55 29.22 -32.08
N GLY A 458 11.41 29.56 -31.47
CA GLY A 458 11.35 29.81 -30.03
C GLY A 458 12.36 30.86 -29.57
N ILE A 459 12.80 31.76 -30.46
CA ILE A 459 13.42 33.02 -30.08
C ILE A 459 12.26 33.84 -29.52
N LEU A 460 11.83 33.49 -28.30
CA LEU A 460 11.51 34.53 -27.34
C LEU A 460 12.70 35.48 -27.47
N SER A 461 12.42 36.65 -28.06
CA SER A 461 13.37 37.75 -28.18
C SER A 461 14.25 37.76 -26.94
N ASN A 462 15.53 38.08 -27.08
CA ASN A 462 16.52 38.22 -25.99
C ASN A 462 16.12 39.23 -24.88
N THR A 463 14.83 39.54 -24.69
CA THR A 463 14.27 40.03 -23.45
C THR A 463 14.67 39.05 -22.36
N SER A 464 15.71 39.44 -21.63
CA SER A 464 16.23 38.87 -20.39
C SER A 464 15.19 38.87 -19.26
N ASP A 465 13.90 38.86 -19.57
CA ASP A 465 12.80 38.91 -18.63
C ASP A 465 12.58 37.50 -18.05
N PRO A 466 13.05 37.22 -16.83
CA PRO A 466 13.17 35.86 -16.31
C PRO A 466 11.82 35.21 -15.92
N CYS A 467 10.69 35.85 -16.23
CA CYS A 467 9.40 35.50 -15.64
C CYS A 467 8.24 35.44 -16.65
N ILE A 468 8.43 34.77 -17.79
CA ILE A 468 7.28 34.38 -18.63
C ILE A 468 6.50 33.30 -17.87
N THR A 469 5.48 33.73 -17.13
CA THR A 469 4.56 32.83 -16.45
C THR A 469 3.63 32.22 -17.49
N LEU A 470 3.74 30.91 -17.71
CA LEU A 470 2.84 30.18 -18.62
C LEU A 470 1.38 30.32 -18.17
N GLN A 471 0.51 30.70 -19.10
CA GLN A 471 -0.90 30.93 -18.85
C GLN A 471 -1.73 29.78 -19.43
N ALA A 472 -2.46 29.07 -18.58
CA ALA A 472 -3.43 28.09 -19.04
C ALA A 472 -4.72 28.79 -19.50
N CYS A 473 -5.36 28.27 -20.54
CA CYS A 473 -6.70 28.72 -20.94
C CYS A 473 -7.67 28.59 -19.75
N SER A 474 -8.37 29.67 -19.39
CA SER A 474 -9.29 29.68 -18.25
C SER A 474 -10.55 28.83 -18.44
N GLY A 475 -10.89 28.46 -19.69
CA GLY A 475 -12.01 27.56 -19.97
C GLY A 475 -11.58 26.10 -19.82
N CYS A 476 -10.71 25.63 -20.72
CA CYS A 476 -10.36 24.22 -20.76
C CYS A 476 -9.25 23.79 -19.81
N HIS A 477 -8.44 24.72 -19.30
CA HIS A 477 -7.19 24.47 -18.56
C HIS A 477 -6.17 23.55 -19.26
N LEU A 478 -6.45 23.06 -20.48
CA LEU A 478 -5.63 22.10 -21.20
C LEU A 478 -4.56 22.80 -22.03
N ALA A 479 -4.95 23.81 -22.81
CA ALA A 479 -4.04 24.62 -23.61
C ALA A 479 -3.27 25.60 -22.71
N VAL A 480 -1.98 25.73 -22.99
CA VAL A 480 -1.02 26.55 -22.26
C VAL A 480 -0.33 27.49 -23.26
N TYR A 481 -0.21 28.75 -22.90
CA TYR A 481 0.35 29.79 -23.75
C TYR A 481 1.45 30.54 -23.01
N CYS A 482 2.46 30.97 -23.76
CA CYS A 482 3.49 31.87 -23.24
C CYS A 482 2.98 33.32 -23.09
N SER A 483 1.88 33.67 -23.76
CA SER A 483 1.29 35.01 -23.69
C SER A 483 -0.19 35.01 -24.08
N ILE A 484 -0.92 36.05 -23.66
CA ILE A 484 -2.30 36.33 -24.09
C ILE A 484 -2.39 36.47 -25.61
N GLN A 485 -1.36 37.03 -26.26
CA GLN A 485 -1.35 37.19 -27.71
C GLN A 485 -1.35 35.82 -28.42
N CYS A 486 -0.55 34.88 -27.95
CA CYS A 486 -0.57 33.52 -28.48
C CYS A 486 -1.90 32.82 -28.24
N GLN A 487 -2.54 33.04 -27.08
CA GLN A 487 -3.88 32.52 -26.82
C GLN A 487 -4.91 33.10 -27.80
N LYS A 488 -4.92 34.43 -28.01
CA LYS A 488 -5.83 35.08 -28.97
C LYS A 488 -5.63 34.56 -30.40
N GLN A 489 -4.37 34.34 -30.79
CA GLN A 489 -4.06 33.78 -32.10
C GLN A 489 -4.57 32.34 -32.24
N ASP A 490 -4.25 31.46 -31.29
CA ASP A 490 -4.74 30.07 -31.29
C ASP A 490 -6.28 30.00 -31.28
N TRP A 491 -6.90 30.92 -30.53
CA TRP A 491 -8.35 31.07 -30.44
C TRP A 491 -9.01 31.43 -31.77
N SER A 492 -8.42 32.36 -32.53
CA SER A 492 -9.02 32.91 -33.75
C SER A 492 -8.59 32.18 -35.03
N GLN A 493 -7.39 31.61 -35.05
CA GLN A 493 -6.74 31.12 -36.27
C GLN A 493 -6.45 29.62 -36.25
N SER A 494 -6.42 28.97 -35.09
CA SER A 494 -5.89 27.60 -34.97
C SER A 494 -6.88 26.59 -34.40
N GLY A 495 -8.17 26.92 -34.40
CA GLY A 495 -9.25 25.99 -34.05
C GLY A 495 -9.53 25.84 -32.55
N HIS A 496 -8.82 26.58 -31.67
CA HIS A 496 -9.03 26.40 -30.23
C HIS A 496 -10.43 26.87 -29.78
N ARG A 497 -11.02 27.87 -30.44
CA ARG A 497 -12.38 28.35 -30.12
C ARG A 497 -13.41 27.23 -30.25
N GLU A 498 -13.26 26.38 -31.26
CA GLU A 498 -14.15 25.27 -31.56
C GLU A 498 -13.91 24.09 -30.61
N ASP A 499 -12.65 23.83 -30.25
CA ASP A 499 -12.26 22.72 -29.37
C ASP A 499 -12.51 23.03 -27.88
N CYS A 500 -12.39 24.29 -27.47
CA CYS A 500 -12.40 24.70 -26.05
C CYS A 500 -13.65 24.24 -25.28
N PRO A 501 -14.89 24.33 -25.80
CA PRO A 501 -16.07 23.85 -25.09
C PRO A 501 -16.00 22.35 -24.76
N GLN A 502 -15.52 21.54 -25.70
CA GLN A 502 -15.40 20.09 -25.49
C GLN A 502 -14.26 19.77 -24.51
N LEU A 503 -13.13 20.47 -24.62
CA LEU A 503 -12.02 20.33 -23.67
C LEU A 503 -12.40 20.80 -22.26
N THR A 504 -13.24 21.82 -22.14
CA THR A 504 -13.79 22.29 -20.85
C THR A 504 -14.67 21.23 -20.21
N LYS A 505 -15.50 20.54 -21.00
CA LYS A 505 -16.28 19.39 -20.52
C LYS A 505 -15.37 18.30 -19.95
N VAL A 506 -14.28 17.95 -20.65
CA VAL A 506 -13.30 16.98 -20.14
C VAL A 506 -12.54 17.44 -18.93
N TYR A 507 -12.21 18.72 -18.84
CA TYR A 507 -11.67 19.31 -17.62
C TYR A 507 -12.63 19.08 -16.45
N SER A 508 -13.89 19.48 -16.58
CA SER A 508 -14.91 19.31 -15.54
C SER A 508 -15.12 17.84 -15.14
N GLU A 509 -15.24 16.93 -16.12
CA GLU A 509 -15.36 15.49 -15.87
C GLU A 509 -14.15 14.93 -15.11
N ARG A 510 -12.93 15.35 -15.47
CA ARG A 510 -11.70 14.89 -14.81
C ARG A 510 -11.50 15.48 -13.42
N VAL A 511 -11.91 16.73 -13.21
CA VAL A 511 -11.92 17.36 -11.88
C VAL A 511 -12.89 16.62 -10.97
N GLN A 512 -14.11 16.32 -11.45
CA GLN A 512 -15.09 15.52 -10.71
C GLN A 512 -14.58 14.11 -10.40
N ALA A 513 -13.84 13.50 -11.33
CA ALA A 513 -13.21 12.19 -11.14
C ALA A 513 -11.87 12.23 -10.38
N ALA A 514 -11.44 13.38 -9.85
CA ALA A 514 -10.15 13.57 -9.17
C ALA A 514 -8.92 13.08 -9.99
N SER A 515 -9.01 13.14 -11.32
CA SER A 515 -7.98 12.68 -12.26
C SER A 515 -7.38 13.82 -13.10
N TRP A 516 -7.75 15.07 -12.79
CA TRP A 516 -7.19 16.24 -13.46
C TRP A 516 -5.74 16.48 -13.04
N LEU A 517 -4.86 16.68 -14.04
CA LEU A 517 -3.48 17.08 -13.80
C LEU A 517 -3.32 18.60 -13.81
N HIS A 518 -2.63 19.08 -12.77
CA HIS A 518 -2.14 20.45 -12.77
C HIS A 518 -1.20 20.71 -13.96
N THR A 519 -1.18 21.96 -14.44
CA THR A 519 -0.39 22.39 -15.61
C THR A 519 1.10 22.08 -15.43
N SER A 520 1.65 22.28 -14.23
CA SER A 520 3.05 21.98 -13.92
C SER A 520 3.42 20.51 -14.13
N THR A 521 2.53 19.57 -13.80
CA THR A 521 2.75 18.13 -14.06
C THR A 521 2.77 17.83 -15.55
N ARG A 522 1.89 18.46 -16.34
CA ARG A 522 1.86 18.29 -17.79
C ARG A 522 3.12 18.85 -18.47
N ILE A 523 3.59 20.01 -18.03
CA ILE A 523 4.86 20.60 -18.48
C ILE A 523 6.03 19.63 -18.20
N PHE A 524 6.07 19.06 -17.01
CA PHE A 524 7.09 18.07 -16.65
C PHE A 524 7.04 16.80 -17.51
N HIS A 525 5.84 16.25 -17.76
CA HIS A 525 5.67 15.12 -18.69
C HIS A 525 6.11 15.46 -20.12
N LEU A 526 5.81 16.67 -20.60
CA LEU A 526 6.28 17.14 -21.90
C LEU A 526 7.81 17.24 -21.96
N ALA A 527 8.44 17.69 -20.88
CA ALA A 527 9.91 17.73 -20.78
C ALA A 527 10.52 16.33 -20.84
N ILE A 528 9.92 15.36 -20.13
CA ILE A 528 10.29 13.94 -20.22
C ILE A 528 10.17 13.45 -21.66
N LEU A 529 9.03 13.68 -22.30
CA LEU A 529 8.79 13.26 -23.69
C LEU A 529 9.82 13.83 -24.66
N GLN A 530 10.17 15.11 -24.53
CA GLN A 530 11.17 15.74 -25.38
C GLN A 530 12.56 15.13 -25.17
N GLU A 531 12.95 14.86 -23.93
CA GLU A 531 14.24 14.26 -23.62
C GLU A 531 14.31 12.80 -24.12
N THR A 532 13.25 12.02 -23.92
CA THR A 532 13.15 10.64 -24.44
C THR A 532 13.25 10.65 -25.97
N TYR A 533 12.46 11.50 -26.65
CA TYR A 533 12.54 11.67 -28.11
C TYR A 533 13.97 12.00 -28.55
N ARG A 534 14.62 12.98 -27.91
CA ARG A 534 15.98 13.43 -28.27
C ARG A 534 16.98 12.30 -28.17
N ARG A 535 16.87 11.47 -27.13
CA ARG A 535 17.73 10.30 -26.92
C ARG A 535 17.48 9.22 -27.97
N SER A 536 16.22 8.87 -28.24
CA SER A 536 15.85 7.88 -29.27
C SER A 536 16.30 8.31 -30.67
N ALA A 537 16.13 9.59 -31.01
CA ALA A 537 16.61 10.14 -32.27
C ALA A 537 18.15 10.05 -32.38
N LYS A 538 18.87 10.46 -31.33
CA LYS A 538 20.35 10.39 -31.31
C LYS A 538 20.88 8.96 -31.38
N ALA A 539 20.18 8.00 -30.79
CA ALA A 539 20.55 6.59 -30.80
C ALA A 539 20.20 5.87 -32.12
N GLY A 540 19.56 6.55 -33.08
CA GLY A 540 19.09 5.93 -34.32
C GLY A 540 17.92 4.96 -34.14
N SER A 541 17.39 4.81 -32.92
CA SER A 541 16.35 3.81 -32.63
C SER A 541 15.04 4.11 -33.35
N LEU A 542 14.68 5.38 -33.55
CA LEU A 542 13.47 5.75 -34.30
C LEU A 542 13.48 5.19 -35.73
N GLU A 543 14.61 5.30 -36.41
CA GLU A 543 14.75 4.84 -37.79
C GLU A 543 14.82 3.31 -37.86
N ALA A 544 15.52 2.68 -36.90
CA ALA A 544 15.54 1.22 -36.79
C ALA A 544 14.12 0.65 -36.63
N VAL A 545 13.30 1.24 -35.76
CA VAL A 545 11.90 0.82 -35.58
C VAL A 545 11.07 1.08 -36.82
N ARG A 546 11.24 2.25 -37.44
CA ARG A 546 10.53 2.59 -38.68
C ARG A 546 10.79 1.55 -39.76
N ARG A 547 12.05 1.18 -39.97
CA ARG A 547 12.43 0.13 -40.94
C ARG A 547 11.81 -1.22 -40.58
N ALA A 548 11.75 -1.56 -39.29
CA ALA A 548 11.21 -2.83 -38.84
C ALA A 548 9.67 -2.92 -38.96
N THR A 549 8.94 -1.86 -38.58
CA THR A 549 7.47 -1.92 -38.45
C THR A 549 6.71 -1.16 -39.54
N ASN A 550 7.33 -0.15 -40.17
CA ASN A 550 6.71 0.72 -41.16
C ASN A 550 7.71 1.10 -42.30
N PRO A 551 8.36 0.13 -42.97
CA PRO A 551 9.49 0.40 -43.88
C PRO A 551 9.14 1.35 -45.03
N ALA A 552 7.92 1.28 -45.54
CA ALA A 552 7.44 2.11 -46.65
C ALA A 552 6.87 3.47 -46.21
N THR A 553 6.67 3.70 -44.91
CA THR A 553 6.10 4.96 -44.42
C THR A 553 7.20 5.91 -43.95
N PRO A 554 7.31 7.14 -44.50
CA PRO A 554 8.21 8.17 -44.00
C PRO A 554 7.91 8.48 -42.53
N LEU A 555 8.94 8.81 -41.74
CA LEU A 555 8.78 9.09 -40.31
C LEU A 555 7.81 10.26 -40.05
N SER A 556 7.71 11.22 -40.96
CA SER A 556 6.79 12.35 -40.86
C SER A 556 5.31 12.00 -40.98
N LEU A 557 4.98 10.83 -41.52
CA LEU A 557 3.62 10.30 -41.57
C LEU A 557 3.34 9.34 -40.39
N LEU A 558 4.27 9.26 -39.45
CA LEU A 558 4.18 8.43 -38.26
C LEU A 558 4.09 9.30 -36.99
N VAL A 559 3.35 8.79 -36.03
CA VAL A 559 3.31 9.28 -34.65
C VAL A 559 4.23 8.40 -33.81
N ILE A 560 5.14 9.05 -33.10
CA ILE A 560 6.10 8.41 -32.21
C ILE A 560 5.47 8.31 -30.84
N CYS A 561 5.11 7.10 -30.42
CA CYS A 561 4.42 6.84 -29.17
C CYS A 561 5.38 6.26 -28.11
N PHE A 562 5.52 6.96 -27.00
CA PHE A 562 6.23 6.50 -25.81
C PHE A 562 5.22 6.05 -24.73
N ASP A 563 5.37 4.82 -24.24
CA ASP A 563 4.48 4.25 -23.23
C ASP A 563 5.12 4.24 -21.84
N PHE A 564 4.87 5.29 -21.05
CA PHE A 564 5.31 5.43 -19.66
C PHE A 564 4.49 4.62 -18.64
N VAL A 565 3.50 3.84 -19.09
CA VAL A 565 2.71 2.96 -18.20
C VAL A 565 3.49 1.68 -17.86
N ASP A 566 4.25 1.16 -18.81
CA ASP A 566 5.00 -0.08 -18.67
C ASP A 566 6.48 0.10 -18.33
N SER A 567 6.86 1.32 -17.96
CA SER A 567 8.23 1.77 -17.63
C SER A 567 9.20 1.73 -18.82
N PRO A 568 9.22 2.76 -19.68
CA PRO A 568 10.12 2.91 -20.78
C PRO A 568 11.40 3.51 -20.21
N ALA A 569 12.28 2.66 -19.71
CA ALA A 569 13.46 3.12 -19.03
C ALA A 569 14.69 2.24 -19.19
N THR A 570 14.66 1.23 -20.06
CA THR A 570 15.90 0.78 -20.67
C THR A 570 16.06 1.44 -22.04
N PRO A 571 17.30 1.65 -22.52
CA PRO A 571 17.57 2.11 -23.89
C PRO A 571 16.92 1.25 -24.98
N GLU A 572 16.47 0.04 -24.64
CA GLU A 572 15.79 -0.93 -25.50
C GLU A 572 14.28 -0.68 -25.61
N ASP A 573 13.71 0.20 -24.76
CA ASP A 573 12.30 0.54 -24.84
C ASP A 573 12.01 1.29 -26.14
N THR A 574 11.49 0.49 -27.05
CA THR A 574 11.37 0.78 -28.45
C THR A 574 10.13 1.65 -28.64
N PRO A 575 10.26 2.89 -29.14
CA PRO A 575 9.09 3.73 -29.39
C PRO A 575 8.14 2.99 -30.34
N LYS A 576 6.84 3.05 -30.09
CA LYS A 576 5.85 2.50 -31.04
C LYS A 576 5.61 3.54 -32.12
N LEU A 577 5.59 3.13 -33.39
CA LEU A 577 5.30 4.00 -34.51
C LEU A 577 3.93 3.66 -35.08
N LYS A 578 3.01 4.61 -35.03
CA LYS A 578 1.67 4.49 -35.61
C LYS A 578 1.54 5.37 -36.82
N ARG A 579 0.82 4.96 -37.86
CA ARG A 579 0.48 5.90 -38.93
C ARG A 579 -0.49 6.93 -38.39
N ILE A 580 -0.34 8.18 -38.83
CA ILE A 580 -1.23 9.27 -38.42
C ILE A 580 -2.71 8.91 -38.70
N PHE A 581 -2.97 8.26 -39.84
CA PHE A 581 -4.31 7.80 -40.19
C PHE A 581 -4.87 6.81 -39.17
N ASP A 582 -4.07 5.81 -38.74
CA ASP A 582 -4.52 4.83 -37.75
C ASP A 582 -4.86 5.51 -36.41
N LEU A 583 -4.07 6.51 -36.00
CA LEU A 583 -4.36 7.29 -34.79
C LEU A 583 -5.65 8.11 -34.94
N LEU A 584 -5.88 8.72 -36.09
CA LEU A 584 -7.11 9.48 -36.35
C LEU A 584 -8.34 8.57 -36.33
N GLU A 585 -8.24 7.36 -36.87
CA GLU A 585 -9.32 6.36 -36.79
C GLU A 585 -9.54 5.87 -35.36
N GLU A 586 -8.48 5.64 -34.57
CA GLU A 586 -8.60 5.37 -33.12
C GLU A 586 -9.34 6.50 -32.38
N PHE A 587 -9.15 7.76 -32.80
CA PHE A 587 -9.83 8.91 -32.21
C PHE A 587 -11.28 9.07 -32.67
N LYS A 588 -11.63 8.62 -33.87
CA LYS A 588 -13.02 8.60 -34.37
C LYS A 588 -13.84 7.45 -33.79
N ALA A 589 -13.19 6.43 -33.23
CA ALA A 589 -13.89 5.33 -32.59
C ALA A 589 -14.85 5.84 -31.51
N THR A 590 -16.11 5.40 -31.58
CA THR A 590 -17.10 5.62 -30.54
C THR A 590 -17.04 4.50 -29.52
N ASP A 591 -17.38 4.77 -28.27
CA ASP A 591 -17.68 3.72 -27.32
C ASP A 591 -18.87 2.88 -27.83
N GLY A 592 -19.08 1.69 -27.25
CA GLY A 592 -20.21 0.82 -27.60
C GLY A 592 -21.60 1.44 -27.36
N ARG A 593 -21.66 2.70 -26.91
CA ARG A 593 -22.88 3.51 -26.71
C ARG A 593 -22.96 4.67 -27.70
N GLY A 594 -22.12 4.68 -28.74
CA GLY A 594 -22.09 5.70 -29.78
C GLY A 594 -21.53 7.06 -29.32
N ARG A 595 -20.98 7.17 -28.11
CA ARG A 595 -20.32 8.40 -27.65
C ARG A 595 -18.90 8.40 -28.19
N LEU A 596 -18.44 9.52 -28.70
CA LEU A 596 -17.03 9.67 -29.03
C LEU A 596 -16.18 9.33 -27.79
N VAL A 597 -15.21 8.42 -27.95
CA VAL A 597 -14.28 8.14 -26.86
C VAL A 597 -13.56 9.45 -26.52
N ALA A 598 -13.22 9.67 -25.25
CA ALA A 598 -12.54 10.90 -24.78
C ALA A 598 -11.21 11.22 -25.53
N HIS A 599 -10.74 10.29 -26.36
CA HIS A 599 -9.60 10.42 -27.27
C HIS A 599 -9.90 11.22 -28.55
N SER A 600 -11.17 11.45 -28.91
CA SER A 600 -11.60 12.26 -30.07
C SER A 600 -11.26 13.76 -29.98
N LEU A 601 -10.81 14.22 -28.81
CA LEU A 601 -10.54 15.62 -28.55
C LEU A 601 -9.23 16.06 -29.18
N GLY A 602 -9.33 17.04 -30.07
CA GLY A 602 -8.19 17.53 -30.83
C GLY A 602 -7.93 16.77 -32.12
N VAL A 603 -8.85 15.91 -32.61
CA VAL A 603 -8.78 15.35 -33.98
C VAL A 603 -8.60 16.47 -34.99
N ARG A 604 -9.43 17.52 -34.93
CA ARG A 604 -9.29 18.71 -35.79
C ARG A 604 -7.94 19.39 -35.63
N ARG A 605 -7.39 19.42 -34.42
CA ARG A 605 -6.08 20.00 -34.15
C ARG A 605 -4.96 19.14 -34.74
N VAL A 606 -5.05 17.82 -34.64
CA VAL A 606 -4.11 16.88 -35.27
C VAL A 606 -4.23 16.97 -36.79
N GLU A 607 -5.45 16.94 -37.34
CA GLU A 607 -5.73 17.15 -38.76
C GLU A 607 -5.21 18.50 -39.24
N SER A 608 -5.37 19.56 -38.46
CA SER A 608 -4.82 20.89 -38.74
C SER A 608 -3.28 20.91 -38.72
N ILE A 609 -2.66 20.22 -37.75
CA ILE A 609 -1.20 20.06 -37.71
C ILE A 609 -0.69 19.30 -38.95
N VAL A 610 -1.43 18.27 -39.39
CA VAL A 610 -1.07 17.40 -40.51
C VAL A 610 -1.34 18.08 -41.87
N SER A 611 -2.41 18.84 -42.00
CA SER A 611 -2.77 19.58 -43.23
C SER A 611 -2.00 20.88 -43.40
N GLY A 612 -1.61 21.53 -42.30
CA GLY A 612 -0.85 22.79 -42.30
C GLY A 612 0.64 22.62 -42.59
N THR A 613 1.17 21.40 -42.67
CA THR A 613 2.55 21.15 -43.07
C THR A 613 2.67 21.14 -44.59
N GLN A 614 2.96 22.31 -45.18
CA GLN A 614 3.22 22.44 -46.62
C GLN A 614 4.47 21.66 -47.07
N GLU A 615 5.39 21.36 -46.15
CA GLU A 615 6.53 20.47 -46.37
C GLU A 615 6.47 19.28 -45.40
N PRO A 616 6.12 18.08 -45.86
CA PRO A 616 6.02 16.87 -45.04
C PRO A 616 7.34 16.48 -44.35
N ALA A 617 8.50 17.03 -44.72
CA ALA A 617 9.79 16.56 -44.22
C ALA A 617 10.14 16.99 -42.78
N GLU A 618 9.44 17.97 -42.20
CA GLU A 618 9.96 18.67 -41.02
C GLU A 618 9.19 18.48 -39.72
N THR A 619 7.98 17.92 -39.72
CA THR A 619 7.15 17.84 -38.51
C THR A 619 6.98 16.40 -38.04
N LEU A 620 7.20 16.16 -36.75
CA LEU A 620 6.93 14.88 -36.09
C LEU A 620 5.92 15.07 -34.96
N LEU A 621 4.99 14.13 -34.87
CA LEU A 621 4.05 14.02 -33.76
C LEU A 621 4.60 13.03 -32.74
N VAL A 622 4.68 13.46 -31.49
CA VAL A 622 5.13 12.61 -30.38
C VAL A 622 4.00 12.48 -29.36
N GLU A 623 3.65 11.24 -29.02
CA GLU A 623 2.63 10.88 -28.04
C GLU A 623 3.28 10.26 -26.80
N GLY A 624 2.84 10.65 -25.59
CA GLY A 624 3.21 9.99 -24.34
C GLY A 624 2.02 9.45 -23.56
N LYS A 625 2.12 8.21 -23.08
CA LYS A 625 1.13 7.56 -22.18
C LYS A 625 1.68 7.47 -20.77
N PHE A 626 0.95 7.90 -19.74
CA PHE A 626 1.42 7.86 -18.35
C PHE A 626 0.44 7.11 -17.42
N LYS A 627 0.97 6.40 -16.42
CA LYS A 627 0.23 5.43 -15.58
C LYS A 627 -1.04 5.98 -14.91
N ALA A 628 -0.95 7.09 -14.16
CA ALA A 628 -2.05 7.57 -13.33
C ALA A 628 -3.25 8.12 -14.13
N LEU A 629 -3.18 8.12 -15.47
CA LEU A 629 -4.03 9.00 -16.27
C LEU A 629 -4.62 8.37 -17.52
N ARG A 630 -4.00 7.31 -18.07
CA ARG A 630 -4.25 6.89 -19.46
C ARG A 630 -4.31 8.11 -20.42
N GLN A 631 -3.61 9.19 -20.08
CA GLN A 631 -3.63 10.45 -20.82
C GLN A 631 -2.60 10.39 -21.94
N PHE A 632 -2.98 10.95 -23.08
CA PHE A 632 -2.11 11.18 -24.22
C PHE A 632 -1.67 12.65 -24.21
N LEU A 633 -0.37 12.88 -24.21
CA LEU A 633 0.20 14.19 -24.51
C LEU A 633 0.76 14.12 -25.92
N ILE A 634 0.12 14.83 -26.86
CA ILE A 634 0.62 14.98 -28.22
C ILE A 634 1.40 16.29 -28.30
N LYS A 635 2.67 16.21 -28.68
CA LYS A 635 3.52 17.37 -28.96
C LYS A 635 3.96 17.36 -30.41
N ARG A 636 3.80 18.51 -31.06
CA ARG A 636 4.44 18.82 -32.33
C ARG A 636 5.91 19.12 -32.06
N LYS A 637 6.81 18.53 -32.86
CA LYS A 637 8.23 18.92 -32.86
C LYS A 637 8.69 19.09 -34.30
N ARG A 638 9.28 20.25 -34.61
CA ARG A 638 10.01 20.47 -35.87
C ARG A 638 11.39 19.81 -35.77
N ARG A 639 11.79 19.09 -36.82
CA ARG A 639 13.16 18.56 -36.94
C ARG A 639 14.13 19.73 -37.09
N THR A 640 15.23 19.67 -36.36
CA THR A 640 16.35 20.60 -36.56
C THR A 640 17.14 20.17 -37.80
N SER A 641 17.75 21.12 -38.51
CA SER A 641 18.60 20.85 -39.69
C SER A 641 19.68 19.81 -39.38
N ARG A 642 20.22 19.85 -38.16
CA ARG A 642 21.21 18.89 -37.66
C ARG A 642 20.65 17.47 -37.48
N GLU A 643 19.40 17.31 -37.04
CA GLU A 643 18.74 15.99 -36.95
C GLU A 643 18.53 15.40 -38.37
N VAL A 644 18.24 16.24 -39.36
CA VAL A 644 18.12 15.84 -40.78
C VAL A 644 19.48 15.43 -41.35
N GLU A 645 20.56 16.14 -41.00
CA GLU A 645 21.92 15.82 -41.46
C GLU A 645 22.44 14.50 -40.90
N VAL A 646 22.21 14.22 -39.60
CA VAL A 646 22.61 12.94 -38.99
C VAL A 646 21.92 11.77 -39.69
N GLU A 647 20.63 11.90 -39.99
CA GLU A 647 19.88 10.85 -40.71
C GLU A 647 20.39 10.62 -42.13
N LYS A 648 20.70 11.71 -42.86
CA LYS A 648 21.33 11.60 -44.19
C LYS A 648 22.69 10.91 -44.12
N GLY A 649 23.48 11.16 -43.08
CA GLY A 649 24.76 10.49 -42.84
C GLY A 649 24.61 8.99 -42.60
N THR A 650 23.63 8.57 -41.79
CA THR A 650 23.39 7.14 -41.52
C THR A 650 22.87 6.40 -42.75
N ILE A 651 21.96 7.02 -43.53
CA ILE A 651 21.46 6.43 -44.79
C ILE A 651 22.60 6.25 -45.80
N ALA A 652 23.51 7.22 -45.90
CA ALA A 652 24.68 7.12 -46.78
C ALA A 652 25.64 6.01 -46.34
N ALA A 653 25.90 5.86 -45.04
CA ALA A 653 26.75 4.79 -44.51
C ALA A 653 26.17 3.39 -44.80
N ASP A 654 24.86 3.20 -44.59
CA ASP A 654 24.19 1.92 -44.87
C ASP A 654 24.14 1.59 -46.38
N ALA A 655 24.04 2.60 -47.24
CA ALA A 655 24.08 2.41 -48.70
C ALA A 655 25.46 1.95 -49.16
N VAL A 656 26.52 2.53 -48.59
CA VAL A 656 27.91 2.10 -48.85
C VAL A 656 28.16 0.68 -48.34
N GLU A 657 27.59 0.29 -47.20
CA GLU A 657 27.74 -1.07 -46.65
C GLU A 657 26.97 -2.13 -47.46
N ARG A 658 25.84 -1.78 -48.08
CA ARG A 658 25.09 -2.65 -49.01
C ARG A 658 25.72 -2.77 -50.38
N ASP A 659 26.40 -1.74 -50.86
CA ASP A 659 27.14 -1.81 -52.13
C ASP A 659 28.49 -2.55 -51.97
N ALA A 660 28.98 -2.69 -50.73
CA ALA A 660 30.20 -3.41 -50.38
C ALA A 660 29.97 -4.90 -50.02
N ALA A 661 28.73 -5.33 -49.80
CA ALA A 661 28.32 -6.70 -49.47
C ALA A 661 27.62 -7.36 -50.67
#